data_AF-A0A3N4H310-F1
#
_entry.id   AF-A0A3N4H310-F1
#
_cell.length_a   1.000
_cell.length_b   1.000
_cell.length_c   1.000
_cell.angle_alpha   90.00
_cell.angle_beta   90.00
_cell.angle_gamma   90.00
#
_symmetry.space_group_name_H-M   'P 1'
#
loop_
_entity.id
_entity.type
_entity.pdbx_description
1 polymer ?
#
loop_
_entity_poly.entity_id
_entity_poly.type
_entity_poly.pdbx_seq_one_letter_code
_entity_poly.pdbx_strand_id
1 'polypeptide(L)'
;MRIKVWGILTALVIIFQADAVMGLEKPGEERKNREDRDPLAAKDQRKQLSWVDSVFRSHSFEERLGQLFMVAAYSNKDARHKEEIAKLVKEQNLGGLIFFQGGPVRQANLTNYYQSISKVPLFIAMDAEWGINMRLDSVLTFPKAMTLGALHREELIYDMGKEMARQFKELGMHINFAPVVDVNSNPNNPVIGYRAFGEEKRLVAKKSIAYMKGLQDHGVMANAKHFPGHGDTENDSHYTLPVIKHSENRIKDIDLYPYRELIDQDLMSVMVAHLHIPSLDSERNKATTLSKYVVSDLLKTQMNFNGLVFTDALNMKGVASFYKPGEVDLLALLAGNDILLYSQDVPKAKAMIMQAVEEGRISREEIDERVRKVLKAKYWAGLHQKKKIETRDLLERINSPETQLLVEKLFAESITVTSNRNNILPLRYLDLQQMASLTIGGDGKVFQNKLDKYSRFSHFEIPKGADAATLASVEKKLGAYNIVVVGVMGVNNSPNRGFGINNSDINFIKKLSQQKTVITVLFGNVYGAKNFNDFPHNIIAFENNEFTQKLVAEIIFGGRNAYGILPVSVSEELRMGSGGYLEGMGRLSYSIPESQGLDSRKLSEIDKVMEISIAKRAFPGGVVLVAKNGQVVFEKAYGHYDYKKTRPVTTETVYDLASITKVLATTQAVMFLASRNLIDLNRPISQYVPELKNTNKEDLILKDILAHEAGLVAFIPHYAKTVEAGSWKQEYYREKPEPGFSIPVSNDMYGMNALRDSLWTWTIKSDLRKLEPGRRKYSYVYSDLTMYLLQALVEKVANQPLDEFVSQNIYDPLGLHTMTFNPLKNLPKDWIAPTEEDITFRKRLIQGHVHDPGAAMYGGVAGHAGLFGKANDLAVMMQLMLNGGKYGEVELMDENTIRDFTKRQSNQSRRGWGWDKPEPERGKGGSAGALAPKSTFGHTGFTGTCVWADPENNLIYVFLSNRVHPDANNNLLLKDGVRTQIHDIIYQAMKKS
;
A
#
# COMPACT_ATOMS: atom_id res chain seq x y z
N MET A 1 -33.03 12.11 47.00
CA MET A 1 -33.75 11.06 46.24
C MET A 1 -33.98 11.55 44.81
N ARG A 2 -33.05 11.27 43.88
CA ARG A 2 -33.16 11.37 42.40
C ARG A 2 -31.77 11.20 41.77
N ILE A 3 -31.18 10.03 42.01
CA ILE A 3 -30.02 9.48 41.29
C ILE A 3 -30.41 8.02 41.11
N LYS A 4 -30.83 7.64 39.88
CA LYS A 4 -31.10 6.28 39.36
C LYS A 4 -32.24 6.32 38.32
N VAL A 5 -32.02 6.98 37.18
CA VAL A 5 -32.82 6.71 35.95
C VAL A 5 -31.98 6.89 34.66
N TRP A 6 -30.89 7.67 34.70
CA TRP A 6 -30.08 7.95 33.48
C TRP A 6 -28.98 6.93 33.15
N GLY A 7 -28.84 5.84 33.91
CA GLY A 7 -27.87 4.77 33.62
C GLY A 7 -28.38 3.66 32.70
N ILE A 8 -29.70 3.62 32.43
CA ILE A 8 -30.31 2.50 31.69
C ILE A 8 -30.64 2.90 30.23
N LEU A 9 -30.89 4.18 29.94
CA LEU A 9 -31.13 4.63 28.56
C LEU A 9 -29.86 4.66 27.70
N THR A 10 -28.69 4.95 28.26
CA THR A 10 -27.42 5.00 27.50
C THR A 10 -26.92 3.61 27.12
N ALA A 11 -27.18 2.59 27.94
CA ALA A 11 -26.89 1.19 27.59
C ALA A 11 -27.81 0.67 26.48
N LEU A 12 -29.08 1.10 26.45
CA LEU A 12 -30.03 0.73 25.39
C LEU A 12 -29.72 1.40 24.05
N VAL A 13 -29.26 2.66 24.03
CA VAL A 13 -28.88 3.36 22.78
C VAL A 13 -27.59 2.80 22.17
N ILE A 14 -26.64 2.33 22.99
CA ILE A 14 -25.43 1.65 22.51
C ILE A 14 -25.74 0.26 21.92
N ILE A 15 -26.74 -0.44 22.46
CA ILE A 15 -27.19 -1.73 21.89
C ILE A 15 -27.94 -1.53 20.57
N PHE A 16 -28.77 -0.50 20.44
CA PHE A 16 -29.51 -0.23 19.19
C PHE A 16 -28.68 0.38 18.06
N GLN A 17 -27.57 1.08 18.35
CA GLN A 17 -26.63 1.51 17.30
C GLN A 17 -25.77 0.36 16.77
N ALA A 18 -25.51 -0.68 17.58
CA ALA A 18 -24.81 -1.87 17.11
C ALA A 18 -25.65 -2.59 16.03
N ASP A 19 -26.97 -2.73 16.24
CA ASP A 19 -27.86 -3.38 15.25
C ASP A 19 -28.01 -2.58 13.94
N ALA A 20 -28.02 -1.25 14.02
CA ALA A 20 -28.13 -0.37 12.86
C ALA A 20 -26.83 -0.27 12.04
N VAL A 21 -25.67 -0.38 12.69
CA VAL A 21 -24.36 -0.47 12.03
C VAL A 21 -24.10 -1.88 11.49
N MET A 22 -24.72 -2.92 12.06
CA MET A 22 -24.58 -4.32 11.63
C MET A 22 -25.59 -4.78 10.56
N GLY A 23 -26.52 -3.94 10.11
CA GLY A 23 -27.46 -4.31 9.04
C GLY A 23 -28.28 -5.56 9.34
N LEU A 24 -28.65 -5.77 10.61
CA LEU A 24 -29.39 -6.96 11.04
C LEU A 24 -30.88 -6.83 10.67
N GLU A 25 -31.24 -7.35 9.50
CA GLU A 25 -32.65 -7.59 9.16
C GLU A 25 -33.25 -8.67 10.09
N LYS A 26 -34.49 -8.43 10.52
CA LYS A 26 -35.27 -9.33 11.38
C LYS A 26 -35.47 -10.68 10.68
N PRO A 27 -35.26 -11.83 11.36
CA PRO A 27 -35.60 -13.12 10.80
C PRO A 27 -37.13 -13.29 10.83
N GLY A 28 -37.78 -13.18 9.67
CA GLY A 28 -39.23 -13.36 9.60
C GLY A 28 -39.93 -13.05 8.29
N GLU A 29 -39.24 -12.75 7.18
CA GLU A 29 -39.93 -12.68 5.88
C GLU A 29 -40.18 -14.08 5.34
N GLU A 30 -41.46 -14.35 5.05
CA GLU A 30 -41.94 -15.55 4.36
C GLU A 30 -41.14 -15.77 3.07
N ARG A 31 -40.33 -16.84 3.05
CA ARG A 31 -39.51 -17.22 1.92
C ARG A 31 -40.43 -17.53 0.72
N LYS A 32 -40.36 -16.70 -0.32
CA LYS A 32 -41.04 -16.91 -1.60
C LYS A 32 -40.83 -18.36 -2.08
N ASN A 33 -41.92 -19.01 -2.52
CA ASN A 33 -41.91 -20.33 -3.12
C ASN A 33 -40.73 -20.49 -4.09
N ARG A 34 -39.87 -21.48 -3.79
CA ARG A 34 -38.71 -21.88 -4.60
C ARG A 34 -39.18 -22.28 -6.00
N GLU A 35 -38.87 -21.48 -7.01
CA GLU A 35 -38.83 -21.98 -8.39
C GLU A 35 -37.61 -22.90 -8.50
N ASP A 36 -37.76 -24.08 -9.11
CA ASP A 36 -36.65 -24.99 -9.45
C ASP A 36 -35.71 -24.31 -10.46
N ARG A 37 -34.79 -23.50 -9.94
CA ARG A 37 -33.74 -22.85 -10.73
C ARG A 37 -32.58 -23.82 -10.88
N ASP A 38 -32.22 -24.09 -12.12
CA ASP A 38 -31.03 -24.85 -12.47
C ASP A 38 -29.82 -23.90 -12.52
N PRO A 39 -28.88 -23.95 -11.54
CA PRO A 39 -27.76 -23.02 -11.48
C PRO A 39 -26.76 -23.22 -12.62
N LEU A 40 -26.84 -24.33 -13.36
CA LEU A 40 -25.96 -24.65 -14.49
C LEU A 40 -26.57 -24.22 -15.84
N ALA A 41 -27.77 -23.63 -15.84
CA ALA A 41 -28.41 -23.14 -17.05
C ALA A 41 -27.61 -21.98 -17.68
N ALA A 42 -27.22 -22.13 -18.94
CA ALA A 42 -26.63 -21.05 -19.71
C ALA A 42 -27.71 -20.07 -20.22
N LYS A 43 -27.31 -18.85 -20.61
CA LYS A 43 -28.22 -17.85 -21.19
C LYS A 43 -28.96 -18.38 -22.43
N ASP A 44 -28.33 -19.27 -23.19
CA ASP A 44 -28.85 -19.91 -24.40
C ASP A 44 -29.10 -21.42 -24.19
N GLN A 45 -30.00 -21.75 -23.26
CA GLN A 45 -30.31 -23.14 -22.85
C GLN A 45 -30.55 -24.12 -24.01
N ARG A 46 -31.22 -23.68 -25.10
CA ARG A 46 -31.44 -24.55 -26.27
C ARG A 46 -30.13 -25.01 -26.93
N LYS A 47 -29.16 -24.10 -27.08
CA LYS A 47 -27.85 -24.44 -27.64
C LYS A 47 -27.03 -25.26 -26.67
N GLN A 48 -27.13 -24.96 -25.37
CA GLN A 48 -26.53 -25.77 -24.32
C GLN A 48 -27.01 -27.23 -24.40
N LEU A 49 -28.32 -27.48 -24.41
CA LEU A 49 -28.89 -28.83 -24.49
C LEU A 49 -28.49 -29.54 -25.79
N SER A 50 -28.52 -28.84 -26.94
CA SER A 50 -28.07 -29.39 -28.23
C SER A 50 -26.60 -29.81 -28.21
N TRP A 51 -25.72 -28.99 -27.62
CA TRP A 51 -24.30 -29.32 -27.47
C TRP A 51 -24.09 -30.50 -26.51
N VAL A 52 -24.78 -30.50 -25.37
CA VAL A 52 -24.73 -31.60 -24.39
C VAL A 52 -25.15 -32.91 -25.06
N ASP A 53 -26.27 -32.94 -25.76
CA ASP A 53 -26.76 -34.14 -26.45
C ASP A 53 -25.80 -34.61 -27.55
N SER A 54 -25.24 -33.67 -28.32
CA SER A 54 -24.26 -33.99 -29.37
C SER A 54 -23.00 -34.64 -28.80
N VAL A 55 -22.41 -34.02 -27.77
CA VAL A 55 -21.21 -34.57 -27.11
C VAL A 55 -21.53 -35.90 -26.43
N PHE A 56 -22.64 -35.98 -25.72
CA PHE A 56 -23.05 -37.18 -25.01
C PHE A 56 -23.25 -38.38 -25.97
N ARG A 57 -24.02 -38.20 -27.05
CA ARG A 57 -24.34 -39.27 -28.01
C ARG A 57 -23.12 -39.74 -28.83
N SER A 58 -22.09 -38.91 -28.97
CA SER A 58 -20.88 -39.24 -29.72
C SER A 58 -19.87 -40.12 -28.98
N HIS A 59 -20.11 -40.44 -27.69
CA HIS A 59 -19.19 -41.22 -26.85
C HIS A 59 -19.86 -42.50 -26.32
N SER A 60 -19.06 -43.54 -26.11
CA SER A 60 -19.51 -44.77 -25.43
C SER A 60 -19.82 -44.52 -23.95
N PHE A 61 -20.52 -45.45 -23.29
CA PHE A 61 -20.79 -45.35 -21.86
C PHE A 61 -19.48 -45.25 -21.03
N GLU A 62 -18.47 -46.05 -21.38
CA GLU A 62 -17.17 -46.01 -20.72
C GLU A 62 -16.42 -44.69 -20.94
N GLU A 63 -16.50 -44.12 -22.14
CA GLU A 63 -15.91 -42.80 -22.43
C GLU A 63 -16.65 -41.68 -21.70
N ARG A 64 -17.97 -41.76 -21.56
CA ARG A 64 -18.78 -40.83 -20.76
C ARG A 64 -18.42 -40.90 -19.29
N LEU A 65 -18.18 -42.10 -18.75
CA LEU A 65 -17.77 -42.28 -17.36
C LEU A 65 -16.49 -41.50 -17.02
N GLY A 66 -15.56 -41.39 -17.97
CA GLY A 66 -14.35 -40.57 -17.84
C GLY A 66 -14.62 -39.10 -17.49
N GLN A 67 -15.80 -38.57 -17.86
CA GLN A 67 -16.21 -37.19 -17.59
C GLN A 67 -16.44 -36.90 -16.10
N LEU A 68 -16.57 -37.92 -15.26
CA LEU A 68 -16.73 -37.77 -13.81
C LEU A 68 -15.38 -37.69 -13.08
N PHE A 69 -14.25 -37.89 -13.77
CA PHE A 69 -12.92 -37.90 -13.15
C PHE A 69 -12.16 -36.59 -13.38
N MET A 70 -11.52 -36.10 -12.31
CA MET A 70 -10.60 -34.97 -12.35
C MET A 70 -9.26 -35.34 -11.70
N VAL A 71 -8.16 -35.25 -12.47
CA VAL A 71 -6.82 -35.68 -12.04
C VAL A 71 -5.89 -34.48 -11.81
N ALA A 72 -4.95 -34.61 -10.88
CA ALA A 72 -4.00 -33.56 -10.55
C ALA A 72 -2.89 -33.40 -11.61
N ALA A 73 -2.63 -32.15 -12.01
CA ALA A 73 -1.54 -31.76 -12.89
C ALA A 73 -0.61 -30.74 -12.20
N TYR A 74 0.68 -30.80 -12.53
CA TYR A 74 1.72 -29.96 -11.93
C TYR A 74 2.56 -29.37 -13.06
N SER A 75 2.72 -28.05 -13.10
CA SER A 75 3.50 -27.37 -14.14
C SER A 75 4.96 -27.14 -13.77
N ASN A 76 5.37 -27.59 -12.57
CA ASN A 76 6.76 -27.64 -12.13
C ASN A 76 7.42 -29.03 -12.27
N LYS A 77 6.67 -30.05 -12.70
CA LYS A 77 7.18 -31.41 -12.94
C LYS A 77 7.73 -31.59 -14.36
N ASP A 78 8.43 -32.69 -14.57
CA ASP A 78 9.16 -33.01 -15.80
C ASP A 78 8.26 -33.57 -16.93
N ALA A 79 8.89 -33.95 -18.06
CA ALA A 79 8.21 -34.49 -19.23
C ALA A 79 7.46 -35.80 -18.94
N ARG A 80 7.94 -36.61 -17.98
CA ARG A 80 7.29 -37.88 -17.60
C ARG A 80 5.92 -37.64 -17.01
N HIS A 81 5.81 -36.71 -16.06
CA HIS A 81 4.53 -36.30 -15.49
C HIS A 81 3.58 -35.79 -16.60
N LYS A 82 4.09 -35.01 -17.55
CA LYS A 82 3.30 -34.53 -18.69
C LYS A 82 2.74 -35.68 -19.54
N GLU A 83 3.55 -36.70 -19.81
CA GLU A 83 3.16 -37.87 -20.60
C GLU A 83 2.15 -38.76 -19.85
N GLU A 84 2.34 -38.97 -18.54
CA GLU A 84 1.40 -39.72 -17.69
C GLU A 84 -0.01 -39.09 -17.72
N ILE A 85 -0.10 -37.77 -17.54
CA ILE A 85 -1.38 -37.05 -17.63
C ILE A 85 -1.93 -37.09 -19.05
N ALA A 86 -1.10 -36.94 -20.08
CA ALA A 86 -1.53 -37.03 -21.48
C ALA A 86 -2.12 -38.40 -21.82
N LYS A 87 -1.54 -39.48 -21.27
CA LYS A 87 -2.04 -40.84 -21.41
C LYS A 87 -3.44 -40.97 -20.80
N LEU A 88 -3.63 -40.51 -19.56
CA LEU A 88 -4.94 -40.54 -18.92
C LEU A 88 -5.98 -39.71 -19.69
N VAL A 89 -5.63 -38.51 -20.15
CA VAL A 89 -6.53 -37.66 -20.95
C VAL A 89 -7.02 -38.38 -22.21
N LYS A 90 -6.11 -39.05 -22.94
CA LYS A 90 -6.44 -39.73 -24.21
C LYS A 90 -7.19 -41.04 -24.01
N GLU A 91 -6.69 -41.89 -23.10
CA GLU A 91 -7.18 -43.26 -22.93
C GLU A 91 -8.41 -43.35 -22.02
N GLN A 92 -8.53 -42.46 -21.03
CA GLN A 92 -9.62 -42.50 -20.06
C GLN A 92 -10.72 -41.46 -20.32
N ASN A 93 -10.57 -40.62 -21.36
CA ASN A 93 -11.48 -39.52 -21.72
C ASN A 93 -11.86 -38.66 -20.50
N LEU A 94 -10.84 -38.16 -19.78
CA LEU A 94 -11.00 -37.44 -18.53
C LEU A 94 -11.98 -36.25 -18.64
N GLY A 95 -12.68 -35.96 -17.54
CA GLY A 95 -13.58 -34.83 -17.41
C GLY A 95 -12.84 -33.51 -17.17
N GLY A 96 -11.75 -33.54 -16.42
CA GLY A 96 -10.94 -32.36 -16.16
C GLY A 96 -9.61 -32.63 -15.47
N LEU A 97 -8.88 -31.54 -15.23
CA LEU A 97 -7.63 -31.50 -14.49
C LEU A 97 -7.70 -30.43 -13.40
N ILE A 98 -7.10 -30.70 -12.25
CA ILE A 98 -6.83 -29.71 -11.20
C ILE A 98 -5.33 -29.38 -11.19
N PHE A 99 -4.97 -28.10 -11.34
CA PHE A 99 -3.57 -27.67 -11.25
C PHE A 99 -3.15 -27.31 -9.82
N PHE A 100 -1.92 -27.68 -9.47
CA PHE A 100 -1.26 -27.36 -8.20
C PHE A 100 0.06 -26.59 -8.45
N GLN A 101 1.15 -26.92 -7.73
CA GLN A 101 2.38 -26.13 -7.72
C GLN A 101 2.97 -25.96 -9.12
N GLY A 102 3.36 -24.72 -9.43
CA GLY A 102 3.66 -24.36 -10.80
C GLY A 102 3.98 -22.88 -11.02
N GLY A 103 3.97 -22.49 -12.29
CA GLY A 103 4.07 -21.09 -12.72
C GLY A 103 3.10 -20.81 -13.88
N PRO A 104 2.60 -19.58 -14.04
CA PRO A 104 1.47 -19.27 -14.91
C PRO A 104 1.74 -19.59 -16.38
N VAL A 105 2.91 -19.21 -16.92
CA VAL A 105 3.26 -19.50 -18.32
C VAL A 105 3.43 -21.00 -18.57
N ARG A 106 4.05 -21.73 -17.63
CA ARG A 106 4.21 -23.20 -17.75
C ARG A 106 2.85 -23.90 -17.72
N GLN A 107 1.96 -23.46 -16.82
CA GLN A 107 0.59 -23.98 -16.77
C GLN A 107 -0.18 -23.68 -18.06
N ALA A 108 -0.18 -22.44 -18.55
CA ALA A 108 -0.87 -22.08 -19.78
C ALA A 108 -0.46 -22.95 -20.98
N ASN A 109 0.84 -23.25 -21.10
CA ASN A 109 1.37 -24.15 -22.12
C ASN A 109 0.87 -25.59 -21.95
N LEU A 110 0.82 -26.11 -20.71
CA LEU A 110 0.26 -27.43 -20.43
C LEU A 110 -1.25 -27.48 -20.66
N THR A 111 -2.00 -26.45 -20.28
CA THR A 111 -3.44 -26.34 -20.56
C THR A 111 -3.69 -26.38 -22.07
N ASN A 112 -2.95 -25.59 -22.86
CA ASN A 112 -3.01 -25.62 -24.32
C ASN A 112 -2.74 -27.02 -24.88
N TYR A 113 -1.71 -27.70 -24.36
CA TYR A 113 -1.36 -29.05 -24.78
C TYR A 113 -2.46 -30.07 -24.44
N TYR A 114 -2.91 -30.13 -23.19
CA TYR A 114 -3.93 -31.11 -22.76
C TYR A 114 -5.29 -30.87 -23.43
N GLN A 115 -5.68 -29.61 -23.66
CA GLN A 115 -6.89 -29.29 -24.41
C GLN A 115 -6.78 -29.68 -25.90
N SER A 116 -5.57 -29.69 -26.47
CA SER A 116 -5.37 -30.07 -27.88
C SER A 116 -5.52 -31.57 -28.13
N ILE A 117 -5.31 -32.40 -27.10
CA ILE A 117 -5.36 -33.86 -27.19
C ILE A 117 -6.63 -34.48 -26.60
N SER A 118 -7.51 -33.67 -26.00
CA SER A 118 -8.76 -34.13 -25.41
C SER A 118 -9.87 -34.24 -26.47
N LYS A 119 -10.69 -35.30 -26.38
CA LYS A 119 -11.87 -35.47 -27.25
C LYS A 119 -13.00 -34.53 -26.81
N VAL A 120 -13.34 -34.59 -25.53
CA VAL A 120 -14.22 -33.64 -24.86
C VAL A 120 -13.35 -32.59 -24.16
N PRO A 121 -13.61 -31.28 -24.34
CA PRO A 121 -12.85 -30.24 -23.67
C PRO A 121 -12.79 -30.44 -22.15
N LEU A 122 -11.60 -30.31 -21.57
CA LEU A 122 -11.36 -30.57 -20.16
C LEU A 122 -11.83 -29.39 -19.31
N PHE A 123 -12.46 -29.67 -18.18
CA PHE A 123 -12.45 -28.70 -17.10
C PHE A 123 -11.03 -28.48 -16.61
N ILE A 124 -10.68 -27.23 -16.33
CA ILE A 124 -9.39 -26.87 -15.74
C ILE A 124 -9.72 -26.14 -14.46
N ALA A 125 -9.28 -26.69 -13.33
CA ALA A 125 -9.59 -26.21 -12.01
C ALA A 125 -8.33 -25.88 -11.22
N MET A 126 -8.48 -25.09 -10.17
CA MET A 126 -7.43 -24.82 -9.20
C MET A 126 -8.05 -24.56 -7.83
N ASP A 127 -7.34 -24.97 -6.78
CA ASP A 127 -7.60 -24.50 -5.44
C ASP A 127 -6.83 -23.20 -5.18
N ALA A 128 -7.52 -22.07 -5.30
CA ALA A 128 -6.96 -20.72 -5.27
C ALA A 128 -7.79 -19.81 -4.34
N GLU A 129 -7.79 -20.11 -3.04
CA GLU A 129 -8.60 -19.40 -2.02
C GLU A 129 -8.25 -17.90 -1.91
N TRP A 130 -6.97 -17.54 -1.97
CA TRP A 130 -6.47 -16.16 -1.95
C TRP A 130 -5.79 -15.77 -3.27
N GLY A 131 -6.35 -16.27 -4.37
CA GLY A 131 -5.81 -16.08 -5.71
C GLY A 131 -4.87 -17.19 -6.16
N ILE A 132 -4.50 -17.13 -7.43
CA ILE A 132 -3.67 -18.15 -8.08
C ILE A 132 -2.27 -18.27 -7.48
N ASN A 133 -1.79 -17.27 -6.72
CA ASN A 133 -0.54 -17.33 -5.96
C ASN A 133 -0.50 -18.50 -4.97
N MET A 134 -1.66 -18.96 -4.48
CA MET A 134 -1.75 -20.15 -3.63
C MET A 134 -1.04 -21.37 -4.24
N ARG A 135 -1.02 -21.47 -5.58
CA ARG A 135 -0.43 -22.59 -6.32
C ARG A 135 0.68 -22.15 -7.28
N LEU A 136 0.65 -20.93 -7.77
CA LEU A 136 1.55 -20.44 -8.80
C LEU A 136 2.58 -19.45 -8.27
N ASP A 137 3.82 -19.59 -8.74
CA ASP A 137 4.87 -18.62 -8.52
C ASP A 137 4.62 -17.30 -9.27
N SER A 138 5.40 -16.26 -8.93
CA SER A 138 5.55 -15.02 -9.71
C SER A 138 4.28 -14.16 -9.86
N VAL A 139 3.26 -14.38 -9.02
CA VAL A 139 1.98 -13.65 -9.08
C VAL A 139 1.62 -13.06 -7.72
N LEU A 140 0.87 -11.95 -7.69
CA LEU A 140 0.45 -11.30 -6.45
C LEU A 140 -0.51 -12.20 -5.63
N THR A 141 -0.40 -12.13 -4.30
CA THR A 141 -1.32 -12.79 -3.37
C THR A 141 -2.43 -11.83 -2.97
N PHE A 142 -3.68 -12.29 -3.00
CA PHE A 142 -4.78 -11.59 -2.34
C PHE A 142 -4.75 -11.87 -0.82
N PRO A 143 -5.48 -11.07 -0.01
CA PRO A 143 -5.61 -11.37 1.41
C PRO A 143 -6.35 -12.69 1.66
N LYS A 144 -6.00 -13.35 2.76
CA LYS A 144 -6.69 -14.55 3.24
C LYS A 144 -8.11 -14.21 3.71
N ALA A 145 -8.98 -15.22 3.73
CA ALA A 145 -10.38 -15.06 4.14
C ALA A 145 -10.53 -14.41 5.52
N MET A 146 -9.68 -14.71 6.50
CA MET A 146 -9.72 -14.07 7.82
C MET A 146 -9.42 -12.57 7.76
N THR A 147 -8.49 -12.16 6.90
CA THR A 147 -8.22 -10.75 6.62
C THR A 147 -9.46 -10.10 5.99
N LEU A 148 -10.03 -10.72 4.95
CA LEU A 148 -11.26 -10.26 4.28
C LEU A 148 -12.47 -10.25 5.23
N GLY A 149 -12.45 -11.08 6.26
CA GLY A 149 -13.36 -11.08 7.38
C GLY A 149 -13.48 -9.72 8.04
N ALA A 150 -12.36 -9.01 8.16
CA ALA A 150 -12.31 -7.72 8.81
C ALA A 150 -12.86 -6.55 7.98
N LEU A 151 -13.04 -6.75 6.67
CA LEU A 151 -13.60 -5.74 5.78
C LEU A 151 -15.03 -5.37 6.16
N HIS A 152 -15.34 -4.07 6.10
CA HIS A 152 -16.71 -3.59 6.21
C HIS A 152 -17.46 -3.62 4.86
N ARG A 153 -16.75 -3.62 3.73
CA ARG A 153 -17.34 -3.50 2.38
C ARG A 153 -17.22 -4.80 1.58
N GLU A 154 -18.34 -5.48 1.38
CA GLU A 154 -18.35 -6.73 0.60
C GLU A 154 -18.15 -6.51 -0.91
N GLU A 155 -18.39 -5.29 -1.41
CA GLU A 155 -18.09 -4.91 -2.79
C GLU A 155 -16.62 -5.20 -3.17
N LEU A 156 -15.67 -4.94 -2.26
CA LEU A 156 -14.26 -5.23 -2.53
C LEU A 156 -13.99 -6.74 -2.65
N ILE A 157 -14.73 -7.57 -1.91
CA ILE A 157 -14.63 -9.04 -2.02
C ILE A 157 -15.23 -9.51 -3.36
N TYR A 158 -16.30 -8.87 -3.82
CA TYR A 158 -16.83 -9.12 -5.16
C TYR A 158 -15.82 -8.74 -6.25
N ASP A 159 -15.21 -7.55 -6.16
CA ASP A 159 -14.16 -7.10 -7.08
C ASP A 159 -12.95 -8.03 -7.07
N MET A 160 -12.57 -8.55 -5.89
CA MET A 160 -11.54 -9.59 -5.77
C MET A 160 -11.93 -10.85 -6.54
N GLY A 161 -13.15 -11.36 -6.35
CA GLY A 161 -13.65 -12.52 -7.07
C GLY A 161 -13.66 -12.28 -8.59
N LYS A 162 -14.07 -11.09 -9.03
CA LYS A 162 -14.04 -10.66 -10.44
C LYS A 162 -12.63 -10.65 -11.02
N GLU A 163 -11.68 -10.07 -10.30
CA GLU A 163 -10.28 -10.02 -10.74
C GLU A 163 -9.64 -11.40 -10.79
N MET A 164 -9.94 -12.26 -9.81
CA MET A 164 -9.54 -13.66 -9.83
C MET A 164 -10.15 -14.40 -11.02
N ALA A 165 -11.42 -14.16 -11.34
CA ALA A 165 -12.05 -14.73 -12.53
C ALA A 165 -11.33 -14.31 -13.82
N ARG A 166 -10.93 -13.04 -13.93
CA ARG A 166 -10.12 -12.54 -15.05
C ARG A 166 -8.79 -13.29 -15.16
N GLN A 167 -8.04 -13.43 -14.06
CA GLN A 167 -6.79 -14.20 -14.01
C GLN A 167 -7.00 -15.68 -14.38
N PHE A 168 -8.10 -16.28 -13.93
CA PHE A 168 -8.48 -17.64 -14.31
C PHE A 168 -8.72 -17.77 -15.82
N LYS A 169 -9.41 -16.80 -16.44
CA LYS A 169 -9.66 -16.78 -17.89
C LYS A 169 -8.37 -16.61 -18.70
N GLU A 170 -7.42 -15.80 -18.23
CA GLU A 170 -6.08 -15.70 -18.82
C GLU A 170 -5.32 -17.03 -18.82
N LEU A 171 -5.63 -17.94 -17.89
CA LEU A 171 -5.02 -19.26 -17.76
C LEU A 171 -5.90 -20.41 -18.31
N GLY A 172 -7.04 -20.08 -18.94
CA GLY A 172 -8.01 -21.06 -19.43
C GLY A 172 -8.58 -21.95 -18.33
N MET A 173 -8.77 -21.40 -17.13
CA MET A 173 -9.36 -22.06 -15.98
C MET A 173 -10.85 -21.75 -15.83
N HIS A 174 -11.57 -22.68 -15.21
CA HIS A 174 -13.04 -22.72 -15.23
C HIS A 174 -13.65 -22.87 -13.84
N ILE A 175 -12.94 -23.50 -12.90
CA ILE A 175 -13.44 -23.81 -11.57
C ILE A 175 -12.41 -23.37 -10.54
N ASN A 176 -12.82 -22.51 -9.62
CA ASN A 176 -12.03 -22.23 -8.43
C ASN A 176 -12.61 -23.02 -7.26
N PHE A 177 -11.78 -23.80 -6.55
CA PHE A 177 -12.18 -24.50 -5.33
C PHE A 177 -12.25 -23.54 -4.13
N ALA A 178 -13.08 -22.51 -4.26
CA ALA A 178 -13.32 -21.44 -3.31
C ALA A 178 -14.72 -20.82 -3.56
N PRO A 179 -15.34 -20.15 -2.58
CA PRO A 179 -14.80 -19.80 -1.26
C PRO A 179 -14.87 -20.94 -0.23
N VAL A 180 -13.98 -20.85 0.78
CA VAL A 180 -14.18 -21.57 2.06
C VAL A 180 -15.30 -20.85 2.81
N VAL A 181 -16.35 -21.59 3.17
CA VAL A 181 -17.55 -21.06 3.83
C VAL A 181 -17.74 -21.61 5.25
N ASP A 182 -16.73 -22.30 5.77
CA ASP A 182 -16.72 -22.82 7.14
C ASP A 182 -16.82 -21.67 8.16
N VAL A 183 -17.71 -21.84 9.15
CA VAL A 183 -17.87 -20.90 10.27
C VAL A 183 -16.90 -21.27 11.38
N ASN A 184 -15.98 -20.37 11.73
CA ASN A 184 -14.96 -20.66 12.73
C ASN A 184 -15.51 -20.49 14.15
N SER A 185 -16.41 -21.39 14.53
CA SER A 185 -17.22 -21.31 15.74
C SER A 185 -16.49 -21.72 17.03
N ASN A 186 -15.26 -22.24 16.93
CA ASN A 186 -14.44 -22.62 18.08
C ASN A 186 -13.11 -21.84 18.12
N PRO A 187 -13.01 -20.78 18.94
CA PRO A 187 -11.80 -19.97 19.05
C PRO A 187 -10.63 -20.71 19.71
N ASN A 188 -10.91 -21.78 20.48
CA ASN A 188 -9.87 -22.57 21.17
C ASN A 188 -9.18 -23.55 20.23
N ASN A 189 -9.80 -23.87 19.09
CA ASN A 189 -9.27 -24.83 18.14
C ASN A 189 -9.62 -24.41 16.69
N PRO A 190 -9.00 -23.33 16.19
CA PRO A 190 -9.32 -22.78 14.88
C PRO A 190 -8.60 -23.56 13.77
N VAL A 191 -8.97 -24.82 13.52
CA VAL A 191 -8.32 -25.68 12.51
C VAL A 191 -8.44 -25.11 11.10
N ILE A 192 -9.59 -24.51 10.76
CA ILE A 192 -9.71 -23.71 9.53
C ILE A 192 -9.00 -22.36 9.68
N GLY A 193 -9.15 -21.72 10.84
CA GLY A 193 -8.37 -20.55 11.24
C GLY A 193 -8.39 -19.45 10.21
N TYR A 194 -7.21 -19.09 9.68
CA TYR A 194 -7.06 -17.97 8.75
C TYR A 194 -7.77 -18.17 7.39
N ARG A 195 -8.26 -19.38 7.10
CA ARG A 195 -9.01 -19.72 5.89
C ARG A 195 -10.51 -19.46 6.01
N ALA A 196 -11.03 -19.20 7.21
CA ALA A 196 -12.43 -18.82 7.42
C ALA A 196 -12.57 -17.30 7.43
N PHE A 197 -13.73 -16.79 7.01
CA PHE A 197 -14.04 -15.36 7.08
C PHE A 197 -14.29 -14.84 8.50
N GLY A 198 -14.67 -15.70 9.44
CA GLY A 198 -15.01 -15.27 10.80
C GLY A 198 -15.78 -16.33 11.57
N GLU A 199 -16.33 -15.94 12.73
CA GLU A 199 -17.08 -16.83 13.63
C GLU A 199 -18.61 -16.66 13.54
N GLU A 200 -19.11 -15.58 12.93
CA GLU A 200 -20.55 -15.32 12.81
C GLU A 200 -21.08 -15.74 11.44
N LYS A 201 -22.08 -16.63 11.45
CA LYS A 201 -22.58 -17.34 10.27
C LYS A 201 -23.18 -16.44 9.19
N ARG A 202 -23.85 -15.33 9.55
CA ARG A 202 -24.45 -14.40 8.59
C ARG A 202 -23.37 -13.57 7.89
N LEU A 203 -22.36 -13.09 8.62
CA LEU A 203 -21.21 -12.38 8.06
C LEU A 203 -20.37 -13.29 7.16
N VAL A 204 -20.13 -14.54 7.58
CA VAL A 204 -19.47 -15.55 6.74
C VAL A 204 -20.27 -15.77 5.46
N ALA A 205 -21.59 -15.95 5.54
CA ALA A 205 -22.46 -16.12 4.37
C ALA A 205 -22.40 -14.92 3.42
N LYS A 206 -22.53 -13.69 3.94
CA LYS A 206 -22.51 -12.45 3.15
C LYS A 206 -21.20 -12.27 2.38
N LYS A 207 -20.06 -12.48 3.04
CA LYS A 207 -18.73 -12.40 2.40
C LYS A 207 -18.50 -13.52 1.39
N SER A 208 -18.98 -14.72 1.71
CA SER A 208 -18.90 -15.88 0.82
C SER A 208 -19.75 -15.69 -0.44
N ILE A 209 -20.94 -15.09 -0.33
CA ILE A 209 -21.78 -14.74 -1.49
C ILE A 209 -21.07 -13.73 -2.39
N ALA A 210 -20.47 -12.68 -1.82
CA ALA A 210 -19.73 -11.68 -2.61
C ALA A 210 -18.57 -12.31 -3.39
N TYR A 211 -17.78 -13.17 -2.73
CA TYR A 211 -16.70 -13.94 -3.38
C TYR A 211 -17.25 -14.83 -4.51
N MET A 212 -18.28 -15.62 -4.21
CA MET A 212 -18.92 -16.54 -5.14
C MET A 212 -19.45 -15.81 -6.38
N LYS A 213 -20.19 -14.72 -6.18
CA LYS A 213 -20.76 -13.92 -7.28
C LYS A 213 -19.66 -13.25 -8.11
N GLY A 214 -18.62 -12.72 -7.48
CA GLY A 214 -17.46 -12.17 -8.19
C GLY A 214 -16.88 -13.17 -9.20
N LEU A 215 -16.77 -14.45 -8.82
CA LEU A 215 -16.34 -15.52 -9.72
C LEU A 215 -17.40 -15.89 -10.78
N GLN A 216 -18.61 -16.25 -10.34
CA GLN A 216 -19.65 -16.85 -11.18
C GLN A 216 -20.17 -15.86 -12.24
N ASP A 217 -20.36 -14.59 -11.87
CA ASP A 217 -20.83 -13.55 -12.80
C ASP A 217 -19.82 -13.32 -13.94
N HIS A 218 -18.55 -13.65 -13.70
CA HIS A 218 -17.44 -13.51 -14.65
C HIS A 218 -17.00 -14.87 -15.24
N GLY A 219 -17.88 -15.87 -15.16
CA GLY A 219 -17.76 -17.13 -15.89
C GLY A 219 -16.80 -18.14 -15.29
N VAL A 220 -16.43 -18.00 -14.01
CA VAL A 220 -15.68 -19.01 -13.26
C VAL A 220 -16.59 -19.63 -12.21
N MET A 221 -16.71 -20.95 -12.22
CA MET A 221 -17.53 -21.68 -11.27
C MET A 221 -16.89 -21.60 -9.87
N ALA A 222 -17.65 -21.07 -8.92
CA ALA A 222 -17.29 -21.13 -7.51
C ALA A 222 -17.67 -22.49 -6.93
N ASN A 223 -16.95 -22.90 -5.90
CA ASN A 223 -17.14 -24.16 -5.20
C ASN A 223 -17.08 -23.93 -3.70
N ALA A 224 -18.25 -23.98 -3.04
CA ALA A 224 -18.32 -23.79 -1.60
C ALA A 224 -17.77 -25.03 -0.88
N LYS A 225 -16.89 -24.82 0.10
CA LYS A 225 -16.26 -25.91 0.86
C LYS A 225 -16.03 -25.53 2.35
N HIS A 226 -15.95 -26.50 3.26
CA HIS A 226 -15.97 -27.95 3.01
C HIS A 226 -17.24 -28.58 3.61
N PHE A 227 -18.17 -29.04 2.78
CA PHE A 227 -19.49 -29.49 3.22
C PHE A 227 -19.39 -30.80 4.05
N PRO A 228 -20.14 -30.98 5.16
CA PRO A 228 -21.20 -30.12 5.71
C PRO A 228 -20.73 -29.08 6.76
N GLY A 229 -19.45 -28.73 6.77
CA GLY A 229 -18.83 -27.75 7.66
C GLY A 229 -17.66 -28.34 8.44
N HIS A 230 -16.46 -27.78 8.23
CA HIS A 230 -15.20 -28.24 8.84
C HIS A 230 -14.71 -27.32 9.99
N GLY A 231 -15.48 -26.28 10.33
CA GLY A 231 -15.04 -25.17 11.19
C GLY A 231 -14.66 -25.53 12.64
N ASP A 232 -14.98 -26.73 13.13
CA ASP A 232 -14.78 -27.14 14.52
C ASP A 232 -14.24 -28.58 14.67
N THR A 233 -13.21 -28.94 13.92
CA THR A 233 -12.54 -30.25 14.01
C THR A 233 -11.27 -30.17 14.87
N GLU A 234 -10.99 -31.16 15.73
CA GLU A 234 -9.76 -31.24 16.55
C GLU A 234 -8.50 -31.73 15.81
N ASN A 235 -8.65 -32.34 14.62
CA ASN A 235 -7.56 -32.97 13.88
C ASN A 235 -7.54 -32.58 12.39
N ASP A 236 -6.35 -32.58 11.77
CA ASP A 236 -6.16 -32.29 10.33
C ASP A 236 -6.48 -33.53 9.46
N SER A 237 -7.39 -33.35 8.49
CA SER A 237 -7.86 -34.37 7.55
C SER A 237 -6.76 -34.98 6.67
N HIS A 238 -5.62 -34.29 6.51
CA HIS A 238 -4.49 -34.81 5.71
C HIS A 238 -3.83 -36.04 6.35
N TYR A 239 -3.97 -36.23 7.67
CA TYR A 239 -3.30 -37.30 8.41
C TYR A 239 -4.26 -38.31 9.03
N THR A 240 -5.45 -37.88 9.46
CA THR A 240 -6.47 -38.73 10.08
C THR A 240 -7.87 -38.27 9.65
N LEU A 241 -8.89 -39.13 9.78
CA LEU A 241 -10.28 -38.74 9.52
C LEU A 241 -10.78 -37.84 10.68
N PRO A 242 -11.03 -36.54 10.49
CA PRO A 242 -11.46 -35.66 11.58
C PRO A 242 -12.86 -36.00 12.03
N VAL A 243 -13.08 -35.97 13.34
CA VAL A 243 -14.38 -36.30 13.95
C VAL A 243 -15.06 -35.03 14.45
N ILE A 244 -16.30 -34.78 14.02
CA ILE A 244 -17.15 -33.70 14.54
C ILE A 244 -18.25 -34.32 15.38
N LYS A 245 -18.31 -33.96 16.67
CA LYS A 245 -19.23 -34.55 17.65
C LYS A 245 -20.49 -33.71 17.90
N HIS A 246 -20.71 -32.65 17.13
CA HIS A 246 -21.86 -31.77 17.29
C HIS A 246 -23.18 -32.46 16.97
N SER A 247 -24.26 -31.96 17.58
CA SER A 247 -25.61 -32.40 17.21
C SER A 247 -25.97 -31.96 15.80
N GLU A 248 -26.81 -32.75 15.13
CA GLU A 248 -27.33 -32.40 13.81
C GLU A 248 -28.03 -31.03 13.80
N ASN A 249 -28.73 -30.66 14.88
CA ASN A 249 -29.36 -29.35 15.01
C ASN A 249 -28.34 -28.19 14.99
N ARG A 250 -27.19 -28.33 15.66
CA ARG A 250 -26.13 -27.31 15.61
C ARG A 250 -25.54 -27.21 14.21
N ILE A 251 -25.25 -28.35 13.58
CA ILE A 251 -24.73 -28.39 12.20
C ILE A 251 -25.71 -27.70 11.25
N LYS A 252 -27.01 -27.98 11.36
CA LYS A 252 -28.05 -27.30 10.60
C LYS A 252 -28.09 -25.80 10.90
N ASP A 253 -28.03 -25.38 12.16
CA ASP A 253 -28.16 -23.97 12.50
C ASP A 253 -26.94 -23.12 12.11
N ILE A 254 -25.73 -23.64 12.30
CA ILE A 254 -24.47 -22.89 12.16
C ILE A 254 -23.75 -23.26 10.87
N ASP A 255 -23.30 -24.51 10.76
CA ASP A 255 -22.38 -24.96 9.71
C ASP A 255 -23.03 -24.99 8.32
N LEU A 256 -24.30 -25.37 8.23
CA LEU A 256 -25.07 -25.38 6.98
C LEU A 256 -25.67 -24.03 6.62
N TYR A 257 -25.57 -23.02 7.49
CA TYR A 257 -26.16 -21.70 7.24
C TYR A 257 -25.55 -21.03 6.00
N PRO A 258 -24.22 -20.88 5.86
CA PRO A 258 -23.64 -20.31 4.65
C PRO A 258 -24.03 -21.06 3.39
N TYR A 259 -24.02 -22.40 3.40
CA TYR A 259 -24.43 -23.20 2.23
C TYR A 259 -25.85 -22.90 1.78
N ARG A 260 -26.82 -22.80 2.71
CA ARG A 260 -28.20 -22.44 2.35
C ARG A 260 -28.27 -21.09 1.65
N GLU A 261 -27.63 -20.08 2.21
CA GLU A 261 -27.64 -18.73 1.65
C GLU A 261 -26.96 -18.68 0.26
N LEU A 262 -25.87 -19.42 0.07
CA LEU A 262 -25.22 -19.52 -1.24
C LEU A 262 -26.08 -20.29 -2.26
N ILE A 263 -26.75 -21.37 -1.86
CA ILE A 263 -27.66 -22.13 -2.73
C ILE A 263 -28.83 -21.25 -3.20
N ASP A 264 -29.40 -20.46 -2.29
CA ASP A 264 -30.46 -19.50 -2.62
C ASP A 264 -29.96 -18.37 -3.55
N GLN A 265 -28.64 -18.27 -3.76
CA GLN A 265 -27.95 -17.37 -4.68
C GLN A 265 -27.32 -18.10 -5.89
N ASP A 266 -27.89 -19.24 -6.29
CA ASP A 266 -27.47 -20.04 -7.45
C ASP A 266 -26.03 -20.55 -7.36
N LEU A 267 -25.64 -21.09 -6.20
CA LEU A 267 -24.35 -21.79 -6.05
C LEU A 267 -24.22 -22.92 -7.09
N MET A 268 -23.13 -22.90 -7.86
CA MET A 268 -22.95 -23.84 -8.96
C MET A 268 -22.24 -25.13 -8.56
N SER A 269 -21.42 -25.12 -7.50
CA SER A 269 -20.76 -26.33 -7.02
C SER A 269 -20.46 -26.34 -5.53
N VAL A 270 -20.38 -27.54 -4.95
CA VAL A 270 -20.03 -27.79 -3.54
C VAL A 270 -18.97 -28.89 -3.50
N MET A 271 -17.97 -28.73 -2.62
CA MET A 271 -17.03 -29.81 -2.28
C MET A 271 -17.39 -30.41 -0.93
N VAL A 272 -17.54 -31.73 -0.90
CA VAL A 272 -17.81 -32.51 0.30
C VAL A 272 -16.50 -32.96 0.93
N ALA A 273 -16.35 -32.70 2.23
CA ALA A 273 -15.15 -33.00 3.00
C ALA A 273 -15.06 -34.49 3.40
N HIS A 274 -13.85 -34.97 3.71
CA HIS A 274 -13.65 -36.26 4.36
C HIS A 274 -13.74 -36.10 5.90
N LEU A 275 -14.96 -36.02 6.45
CA LEU A 275 -15.22 -35.88 7.89
C LEU A 275 -16.00 -37.08 8.43
N HIS A 276 -15.79 -37.45 9.69
CA HIS A 276 -16.68 -38.39 10.38
C HIS A 276 -17.60 -37.62 11.34
N ILE A 277 -18.90 -37.68 11.10
CA ILE A 277 -19.90 -36.93 11.87
C ILE A 277 -20.98 -37.90 12.36
N PRO A 278 -20.80 -38.51 13.56
CA PRO A 278 -21.71 -39.55 14.07
C PRO A 278 -23.19 -39.14 14.16
N SER A 279 -23.47 -37.84 14.28
CA SER A 279 -24.83 -37.31 14.34
C SER A 279 -25.52 -37.22 12.98
N LEU A 280 -24.77 -37.30 11.87
CA LEU A 280 -25.33 -37.38 10.51
C LEU A 280 -25.26 -38.81 9.97
N ASP A 281 -24.18 -39.52 10.25
CA ASP A 281 -24.00 -40.92 9.87
C ASP A 281 -23.29 -41.69 10.99
N SER A 282 -23.99 -42.64 11.60
CA SER A 282 -23.51 -43.40 12.75
C SER A 282 -22.55 -44.54 12.37
N GLU A 283 -22.35 -44.82 11.07
CA GLU A 283 -21.39 -45.82 10.61
C GLU A 283 -19.96 -45.42 10.99
N ARG A 284 -19.30 -46.28 11.76
CA ARG A 284 -17.97 -45.99 12.32
C ARG A 284 -16.94 -45.72 11.21
N ASN A 285 -16.19 -44.63 11.37
CA ASN A 285 -15.15 -44.19 10.41
C ASN A 285 -15.68 -43.94 8.98
N LYS A 286 -16.99 -43.73 8.82
CA LYS A 286 -17.56 -43.34 7.53
C LYS A 286 -17.31 -41.87 7.29
N ALA A 287 -16.60 -41.56 6.20
CA ALA A 287 -16.40 -40.20 5.75
C ALA A 287 -17.69 -39.63 5.12
N THR A 288 -17.98 -38.36 5.35
CA THR A 288 -19.16 -37.65 4.84
C THR A 288 -19.26 -37.68 3.30
N THR A 289 -18.12 -37.67 2.59
CA THR A 289 -18.08 -37.89 1.12
C THR A 289 -18.62 -39.24 0.67
N LEU A 290 -18.58 -40.26 1.52
CA LEU A 290 -19.00 -41.63 1.23
C LEU A 290 -20.39 -41.95 1.82
N SER A 291 -21.03 -40.97 2.48
CA SER A 291 -22.34 -41.14 3.11
C SER A 291 -23.45 -40.69 2.15
N LYS A 292 -24.34 -41.63 1.80
CA LYS A 292 -25.52 -41.32 0.97
C LYS A 292 -26.44 -40.31 1.66
N TYR A 293 -26.60 -40.41 2.98
CA TYR A 293 -27.41 -39.47 3.75
C TYR A 293 -26.88 -38.03 3.61
N VAL A 294 -25.56 -37.84 3.78
CA VAL A 294 -24.97 -36.49 3.72
C VAL A 294 -24.97 -35.91 2.31
N VAL A 295 -24.59 -36.72 1.31
CA VAL A 295 -24.42 -36.23 -0.07
C VAL A 295 -25.74 -36.15 -0.83
N SER A 296 -26.59 -37.16 -0.76
CA SER A 296 -27.84 -37.22 -1.53
C SER A 296 -29.04 -36.70 -0.74
N ASP A 297 -29.26 -37.20 0.48
CA ASP A 297 -30.48 -36.89 1.21
C ASP A 297 -30.43 -35.47 1.80
N LEU A 298 -29.31 -35.09 2.43
CA LEU A 298 -29.13 -33.78 3.05
C LEU A 298 -28.82 -32.69 2.01
N LEU A 299 -27.72 -32.80 1.27
CA LEU A 299 -27.29 -31.75 0.34
C LEU A 299 -28.22 -31.61 -0.87
N LYS A 300 -28.44 -32.69 -1.63
CA LYS A 300 -29.23 -32.61 -2.87
C LYS A 300 -30.72 -32.45 -2.57
N THR A 301 -31.29 -33.32 -1.74
CA THR A 301 -32.74 -33.36 -1.49
C THR A 301 -33.20 -32.31 -0.48
N GLN A 302 -32.76 -32.37 0.78
CA GLN A 302 -33.26 -31.47 1.84
C GLN A 302 -32.86 -30.01 1.62
N MET A 303 -31.64 -29.75 1.13
CA MET A 303 -31.17 -28.38 0.86
C MET A 303 -31.55 -27.88 -0.54
N ASN A 304 -32.08 -28.74 -1.41
CA ASN A 304 -32.42 -28.47 -2.82
C ASN A 304 -31.23 -28.00 -3.66
N PHE A 305 -30.08 -28.68 -3.53
CA PHE A 305 -28.88 -28.34 -4.27
C PHE A 305 -28.84 -29.00 -5.66
N ASN A 306 -28.98 -28.18 -6.71
CA ASN A 306 -29.00 -28.64 -8.10
C ASN A 306 -27.66 -28.42 -8.85
N GLY A 307 -26.63 -27.87 -8.19
CA GLY A 307 -25.28 -27.69 -8.75
C GLY A 307 -24.40 -28.95 -8.68
N LEU A 308 -23.15 -28.88 -9.13
CA LEU A 308 -22.22 -30.01 -9.14
C LEU A 308 -21.65 -30.35 -7.75
N VAL A 309 -21.69 -31.61 -7.37
CA VAL A 309 -21.06 -32.10 -6.14
C VAL A 309 -19.68 -32.70 -6.44
N PHE A 310 -18.65 -32.14 -5.82
CA PHE A 310 -17.27 -32.61 -5.89
C PHE A 310 -16.89 -33.33 -4.61
N THR A 311 -16.10 -34.40 -4.73
CA THR A 311 -15.37 -34.92 -3.57
C THR A 311 -14.19 -33.99 -3.25
N ASP A 312 -13.75 -33.98 -2.00
CA ASP A 312 -12.36 -33.62 -1.69
C ASP A 312 -11.39 -34.66 -2.30
N ALA A 313 -10.08 -34.43 -2.20
CA ALA A 313 -9.07 -35.25 -2.84
C ALA A 313 -9.10 -36.72 -2.35
N LEU A 314 -9.57 -37.63 -3.20
CA LEU A 314 -9.79 -39.04 -2.86
C LEU A 314 -8.50 -39.81 -2.55
N ASN A 315 -7.34 -39.26 -2.90
CA ASN A 315 -6.05 -39.83 -2.54
C ASN A 315 -5.59 -39.48 -1.11
N MET A 316 -6.31 -38.64 -0.37
CA MET A 316 -5.96 -38.25 1.00
C MET A 316 -5.93 -39.45 1.94
N LYS A 317 -4.88 -39.54 2.77
CA LYS A 317 -4.67 -40.67 3.70
C LYS A 317 -5.82 -40.87 4.67
N GLY A 318 -6.50 -39.80 5.08
CA GLY A 318 -7.63 -39.82 6.01
C GLY A 318 -8.84 -40.62 5.51
N VAL A 319 -8.97 -40.84 4.20
CA VAL A 319 -10.02 -41.70 3.62
C VAL A 319 -9.42 -42.90 2.89
N ALA A 320 -8.36 -42.71 2.11
CA ALA A 320 -7.81 -43.74 1.25
C ALA A 320 -7.17 -44.91 2.01
N SER A 321 -6.73 -44.72 3.26
CA SER A 321 -6.13 -45.79 4.07
C SER A 321 -7.10 -46.89 4.49
N PHE A 322 -8.41 -46.63 4.41
CA PHE A 322 -9.45 -47.58 4.80
C PHE A 322 -9.94 -48.48 3.66
N TYR A 323 -9.53 -48.22 2.41
CA TYR A 323 -10.08 -48.85 1.21
C TYR A 323 -9.00 -49.16 0.18
N LYS A 324 -9.31 -50.05 -0.78
CA LYS A 324 -8.38 -50.32 -1.90
C LYS A 324 -8.46 -49.21 -2.95
N PRO A 325 -7.39 -48.96 -3.74
CA PRO A 325 -7.46 -48.02 -4.87
C PRO A 325 -8.61 -48.36 -5.82
N GLY A 326 -9.43 -47.36 -6.17
CA GLY A 326 -10.65 -47.46 -6.98
C GLY A 326 -11.94 -47.68 -6.18
N GLU A 327 -11.87 -48.19 -4.94
CA GLU A 327 -13.05 -48.48 -4.13
C GLU A 327 -13.66 -47.20 -3.53
N VAL A 328 -12.81 -46.25 -3.10
CA VAL A 328 -13.26 -44.95 -2.57
C VAL A 328 -14.01 -44.16 -3.64
N ASP A 329 -13.52 -44.21 -4.88
CA ASP A 329 -14.15 -43.59 -6.05
C ASP A 329 -15.57 -44.13 -6.28
N LEU A 330 -15.73 -45.45 -6.27
CA LEU A 330 -17.02 -46.10 -6.40
C LEU A 330 -17.96 -45.71 -5.24
N LEU A 331 -17.49 -45.79 -4.00
CA LEU A 331 -18.31 -45.44 -2.82
C LEU A 331 -18.75 -43.97 -2.84
N ALA A 332 -17.87 -43.06 -3.24
CA ALA A 332 -18.22 -41.66 -3.41
C ALA A 332 -19.27 -41.45 -4.52
N LEU A 333 -19.15 -42.17 -5.64
CA LEU A 333 -20.18 -42.15 -6.69
C LEU A 333 -21.52 -42.67 -6.17
N LEU A 334 -21.54 -43.81 -5.47
CA LEU A 334 -22.75 -44.38 -4.88
C LEU A 334 -23.40 -43.45 -3.83
N ALA A 335 -22.60 -42.68 -3.08
CA ALA A 335 -23.10 -41.70 -2.13
C ALA A 335 -23.82 -40.53 -2.81
N GLY A 336 -23.49 -40.23 -4.06
CA GLY A 336 -24.14 -39.18 -4.85
C GLY A 336 -23.20 -38.12 -5.43
N ASN A 337 -21.87 -38.26 -5.33
CA ASN A 337 -20.95 -37.25 -5.87
C ASN A 337 -20.99 -37.23 -7.41
N ASP A 338 -20.87 -36.05 -8.00
CA ASP A 338 -20.90 -35.87 -9.46
C ASP A 338 -19.47 -35.95 -10.05
N ILE A 339 -18.47 -35.35 -9.38
CA ILE A 339 -17.07 -35.36 -9.83
C ILE A 339 -16.15 -35.93 -8.75
N LEU A 340 -15.36 -36.92 -9.14
CA LEU A 340 -14.38 -37.65 -8.35
C LEU A 340 -13.00 -36.97 -8.51
N LEU A 341 -12.64 -36.18 -7.51
CA LEU A 341 -11.43 -35.37 -7.50
C LEU A 341 -10.22 -36.17 -6.99
N TYR A 342 -9.10 -36.09 -7.72
CA TYR A 342 -7.83 -36.68 -7.33
C TYR A 342 -7.87 -38.21 -7.12
N SER A 343 -8.55 -38.92 -8.02
CA SER A 343 -8.56 -40.39 -8.07
C SER A 343 -7.15 -40.98 -8.14
N GLN A 344 -6.87 -42.03 -7.36
CA GLN A 344 -5.56 -42.70 -7.33
C GLN A 344 -5.32 -43.58 -8.57
N ASP A 345 -6.36 -44.21 -9.11
CA ASP A 345 -6.28 -45.15 -10.23
C ASP A 345 -7.59 -45.11 -11.03
N VAL A 346 -7.64 -44.21 -12.01
CA VAL A 346 -8.82 -43.98 -12.86
C VAL A 346 -9.24 -45.25 -13.63
N PRO A 347 -8.34 -45.98 -14.32
CA PRO A 347 -8.73 -47.22 -15.00
C PRO A 347 -9.40 -48.23 -14.08
N LYS A 348 -8.84 -48.44 -12.87
CA LYS A 348 -9.39 -49.39 -11.91
C LYS A 348 -10.72 -48.91 -11.32
N ALA A 349 -10.85 -47.63 -10.99
CA ALA A 349 -12.10 -47.04 -10.53
C ALA A 349 -13.21 -47.21 -11.57
N LYS A 350 -12.93 -46.97 -12.85
CA LYS A 350 -13.90 -47.18 -13.94
C LYS A 350 -14.33 -48.64 -14.04
N ALA A 351 -13.40 -49.59 -13.96
CA ALA A 351 -13.72 -51.02 -13.98
C ALA A 351 -14.67 -51.41 -12.83
N MET A 352 -14.40 -50.92 -11.62
CA MET A 352 -15.26 -51.15 -10.45
C MET A 352 -16.66 -50.52 -10.59
N ILE A 353 -16.74 -49.33 -11.18
CA ILE A 353 -18.04 -48.68 -11.45
C ILE A 353 -18.84 -49.45 -12.50
N MET A 354 -18.20 -49.93 -13.56
CA MET A 354 -18.87 -50.77 -14.56
C MET A 354 -19.40 -52.07 -13.94
N GLN A 355 -18.61 -52.72 -13.08
CA GLN A 355 -19.06 -53.89 -12.34
C GLN A 355 -20.24 -53.55 -11.41
N ALA A 356 -20.20 -52.43 -10.69
CA ALA A 356 -21.31 -52.01 -9.83
C ALA A 356 -22.61 -51.73 -10.60
N VAL A 357 -22.50 -51.29 -11.86
CA VAL A 357 -23.64 -51.14 -12.78
C VAL A 357 -24.20 -52.51 -13.18
N GLU A 358 -23.34 -53.47 -13.52
CA GLU A 358 -23.74 -54.85 -13.84
C GLU A 358 -24.41 -55.55 -12.66
N GLU A 359 -23.94 -55.27 -11.44
CA GLU A 359 -24.51 -55.76 -10.18
C GLU A 359 -25.81 -55.04 -9.76
N GLY A 360 -26.24 -53.99 -10.49
CA GLY A 360 -27.44 -53.22 -10.18
C GLY A 360 -27.32 -52.32 -8.93
N ARG A 361 -26.09 -52.06 -8.46
CA ARG A 361 -25.83 -51.16 -7.31
C ARG A 361 -26.03 -49.69 -7.66
N ILE A 362 -25.88 -49.34 -8.94
CA ILE A 362 -26.18 -48.02 -9.53
C ILE A 362 -26.64 -48.22 -10.97
N SER A 363 -27.64 -47.43 -11.41
CA SER A 363 -28.16 -47.55 -12.78
C SER A 363 -27.26 -46.81 -13.79
N ARG A 364 -27.35 -47.19 -15.07
CA ARG A 364 -26.67 -46.45 -16.15
C ARG A 364 -27.26 -45.06 -16.31
N GLU A 365 -28.58 -44.95 -16.16
CA GLU A 365 -29.37 -43.74 -16.30
C GLU A 365 -28.92 -42.69 -15.27
N GLU A 366 -28.71 -43.09 -14.02
CA GLU A 366 -28.23 -42.19 -12.96
C GLU A 366 -26.82 -41.64 -13.25
N ILE A 367 -25.91 -42.48 -13.77
CA ILE A 367 -24.57 -42.03 -14.19
C ILE A 367 -24.68 -41.09 -15.39
N ASP A 368 -25.51 -41.43 -16.37
CA ASP A 368 -25.73 -40.65 -17.59
C ASP A 368 -26.32 -39.25 -17.28
N GLU A 369 -27.21 -39.13 -16.29
CA GLU A 369 -27.72 -37.84 -15.79
C GLU A 369 -26.61 -36.97 -15.21
N ARG A 370 -25.73 -37.55 -14.38
CA ARG A 370 -24.57 -36.83 -13.81
C ARG A 370 -23.59 -36.40 -14.90
N VAL A 371 -23.33 -37.24 -15.91
CA VAL A 371 -22.50 -36.87 -17.06
C VAL A 371 -23.12 -35.69 -17.82
N ARG A 372 -24.43 -35.72 -18.11
CA ARG A 372 -25.11 -34.59 -18.76
C ARG A 372 -25.02 -33.31 -17.94
N LYS A 373 -25.13 -33.41 -16.61
CA LYS A 373 -24.96 -32.28 -15.69
C LYS A 373 -23.55 -31.69 -15.77
N VAL A 374 -22.51 -32.52 -15.82
CA VAL A 374 -21.11 -32.09 -16.03
C VAL A 374 -20.94 -31.40 -17.40
N LEU A 375 -21.50 -31.96 -18.47
CA LEU A 375 -21.46 -31.35 -19.79
C LEU A 375 -22.21 -30.00 -19.80
N LYS A 376 -23.36 -29.91 -19.13
CA LYS A 376 -24.11 -28.66 -18.98
C LYS A 376 -23.24 -27.55 -18.35
N ALA A 377 -22.54 -27.89 -17.27
CA ALA A 377 -21.58 -27.00 -16.63
C ALA A 377 -20.39 -26.62 -17.54
N LYS A 378 -19.86 -27.55 -18.35
CA LYS A 378 -18.78 -27.25 -19.32
C LYS A 378 -19.24 -26.23 -20.35
N TYR A 379 -20.46 -26.39 -20.87
CA TYR A 379 -21.05 -25.44 -21.80
C TYR A 379 -21.14 -24.05 -21.17
N TRP A 380 -21.67 -23.97 -19.93
CA TRP A 380 -21.78 -22.72 -19.17
C TRP A 380 -20.42 -22.03 -18.99
N ALA A 381 -19.36 -22.79 -18.71
CA ALA A 381 -18.00 -22.27 -18.55
C ALA A 381 -17.33 -21.82 -19.88
N GLY A 382 -17.99 -22.03 -21.02
CA GLY A 382 -17.52 -21.63 -22.35
C GLY A 382 -16.73 -22.71 -23.11
N LEU A 383 -16.61 -23.93 -22.58
CA LEU A 383 -15.80 -25.00 -23.17
C LEU A 383 -16.33 -25.55 -24.50
N HIS A 384 -17.55 -25.18 -24.88
CA HIS A 384 -18.09 -25.48 -26.22
C HIS A 384 -17.33 -24.74 -27.34
N GLN A 385 -16.49 -23.76 -27.01
CA GLN A 385 -15.62 -23.04 -27.94
C GLN A 385 -14.14 -23.37 -27.66
N LYS A 386 -13.42 -23.89 -28.67
CA LYS A 386 -11.98 -24.15 -28.54
C LYS A 386 -11.20 -22.84 -28.66
N LYS A 387 -10.57 -22.39 -27.57
CA LYS A 387 -9.70 -21.21 -27.54
C LYS A 387 -8.32 -21.58 -27.00
N LYS A 388 -7.27 -21.22 -27.75
CA LYS A 388 -5.89 -21.33 -27.29
C LYS A 388 -5.56 -20.13 -26.37
N ILE A 389 -4.86 -20.39 -25.28
CA ILE A 389 -4.37 -19.35 -24.36
C ILE A 389 -3.18 -18.62 -24.99
N GLU A 390 -3.20 -17.28 -24.94
CA GLU A 390 -2.09 -16.42 -25.34
C GLU A 390 -1.05 -16.32 -24.22
N THR A 391 0.19 -16.72 -24.49
CA THR A 391 1.25 -16.81 -23.48
C THR A 391 2.21 -15.62 -23.49
N ARG A 392 2.24 -14.84 -24.57
CA ARG A 392 3.02 -13.61 -24.65
C ARG A 392 2.55 -12.65 -23.55
N ASP A 393 3.44 -12.01 -22.81
CA ASP A 393 3.16 -10.99 -21.79
C ASP A 393 2.12 -11.41 -20.71
N LEU A 394 1.91 -12.71 -20.53
CA LEU A 394 0.89 -13.26 -19.63
C LEU A 394 1.11 -12.85 -18.16
N LEU A 395 2.37 -12.80 -17.71
CA LEU A 395 2.70 -12.38 -16.35
C LEU A 395 2.29 -10.93 -16.07
N GLU A 396 2.52 -10.03 -17.02
CA GLU A 396 2.14 -8.62 -16.91
C GLU A 396 0.62 -8.45 -16.90
N ARG A 397 -0.08 -9.20 -17.77
CA ARG A 397 -1.55 -9.20 -17.75
C ARG A 397 -2.14 -9.76 -16.46
N ILE A 398 -1.48 -10.72 -15.81
CA ILE A 398 -1.93 -11.29 -14.53
C ILE A 398 -1.63 -10.33 -13.37
N ASN A 399 -0.43 -9.75 -13.32
CA ASN A 399 0.03 -8.82 -12.29
C ASN A 399 -0.19 -7.36 -12.73
N SER A 400 -1.40 -7.04 -13.16
CA SER A 400 -1.71 -5.70 -13.64
C SER A 400 -1.65 -4.67 -12.49
N PRO A 401 -1.37 -3.40 -12.77
CA PRO A 401 -1.46 -2.34 -11.76
C PRO A 401 -2.83 -2.29 -11.07
N GLU A 402 -3.91 -2.59 -11.79
CA GLU A 402 -5.27 -2.70 -11.23
C GLU A 402 -5.38 -3.82 -10.18
N THR A 403 -4.74 -4.97 -10.45
CA THR A 403 -4.62 -6.08 -9.49
C THR A 403 -3.90 -5.61 -8.23
N GLN A 404 -2.77 -4.91 -8.38
CA GLN A 404 -1.98 -4.42 -7.27
C GLN A 404 -2.76 -3.40 -6.42
N LEU A 405 -3.47 -2.47 -7.06
CA LEU A 405 -4.32 -1.50 -6.38
C LEU A 405 -5.44 -2.16 -5.59
N LEU A 406 -6.09 -3.17 -6.17
CA LEU A 406 -7.14 -3.92 -5.48
C LEU A 406 -6.61 -4.65 -4.25
N VAL A 407 -5.45 -5.31 -4.35
CA VAL A 407 -4.78 -5.96 -3.21
C VAL A 407 -4.46 -4.94 -2.11
N GLU A 408 -3.92 -3.77 -2.47
CA GLU A 408 -3.66 -2.70 -1.49
C GLU A 408 -4.95 -2.25 -0.79
N LYS A 409 -6.03 -2.00 -1.53
CA LYS A 409 -7.33 -1.59 -0.97
C LYS A 409 -7.89 -2.63 0.00
N LEU A 410 -7.84 -3.91 -0.36
CA LEU A 410 -8.31 -4.99 0.49
C LEU A 410 -7.52 -5.04 1.81
N PHE A 411 -6.19 -4.91 1.78
CA PHE A 411 -5.40 -4.83 3.02
C PHE A 411 -5.68 -3.56 3.82
N ALA A 412 -5.76 -2.40 3.16
CA ALA A 412 -5.98 -1.11 3.81
C ALA A 412 -7.30 -1.06 4.57
N GLU A 413 -8.38 -1.58 3.99
CA GLU A 413 -9.69 -1.67 4.65
C GLU A 413 -9.79 -2.80 5.69
N SER A 414 -8.85 -3.75 5.73
CA SER A 414 -8.87 -4.85 6.72
C SER A 414 -8.09 -4.56 8.00
N ILE A 415 -7.17 -3.59 8.01
CA ILE A 415 -6.36 -3.31 9.20
C ILE A 415 -7.28 -2.79 10.33
N THR A 416 -7.18 -3.43 11.49
CA THR A 416 -8.09 -3.19 12.62
C THR A 416 -7.35 -2.56 13.79
N VAL A 417 -7.78 -1.38 14.23
CA VAL A 417 -7.30 -0.75 15.46
C VAL A 417 -8.19 -1.20 16.62
N THR A 418 -7.77 -2.23 17.36
CA THR A 418 -8.60 -2.87 18.39
C THR A 418 -8.59 -2.14 19.73
N SER A 419 -7.58 -1.32 19.98
CA SER A 419 -7.44 -0.52 21.20
C SER A 419 -6.74 0.78 20.87
N ASN A 420 -7.30 1.91 21.31
CA ASN A 420 -6.71 3.25 21.17
C ASN A 420 -7.06 4.09 22.41
N ARG A 421 -6.58 3.68 23.59
CA ARG A 421 -6.86 4.40 24.84
C ARG A 421 -6.42 5.85 24.73
N ASN A 422 -7.19 6.77 25.31
CA ASN A 422 -6.94 8.22 25.26
C ASN A 422 -6.85 8.81 23.84
N ASN A 423 -7.26 8.09 22.79
CA ASN A 423 -7.29 8.55 21.40
C ASN A 423 -5.95 9.10 20.90
N ILE A 424 -4.84 8.41 21.20
CA ILE A 424 -3.50 8.86 20.77
C ILE A 424 -3.21 8.60 19.28
N LEU A 425 -3.92 7.64 18.67
CA LEU A 425 -3.84 7.37 17.24
C LEU A 425 -4.92 8.19 16.52
N PRO A 426 -4.63 8.75 15.32
CA PRO A 426 -3.27 8.93 14.80
C PRO A 426 -2.38 9.83 15.66
N LEU A 427 -1.06 9.63 15.64
CA LEU A 427 -0.09 10.35 16.46
C LEU A 427 -0.07 11.86 16.15
N ARG A 428 0.05 12.68 17.19
CA ARG A 428 0.03 14.15 17.14
C ARG A 428 1.26 14.76 17.84
N TYR A 429 1.50 16.05 17.59
CA TYR A 429 2.54 16.86 18.23
C TYR A 429 3.92 16.22 18.07
N LEU A 430 4.29 15.95 16.82
CA LEU A 430 5.45 15.12 16.47
C LEU A 430 6.77 15.68 17.01
N ASP A 431 6.87 17.00 17.08
CA ASP A 431 7.97 17.78 17.66
C ASP A 431 8.18 17.53 19.17
N LEU A 432 7.12 17.16 19.88
CA LEU A 432 7.17 16.87 21.31
C LEU A 432 7.47 15.39 21.62
N GLN A 433 7.63 14.54 20.60
CA GLN A 433 7.82 13.11 20.78
C GLN A 433 9.25 12.68 20.51
N GLN A 434 9.74 11.73 21.32
CA GLN A 434 10.96 10.99 21.06
C GLN A 434 10.56 9.55 20.74
N MET A 435 10.65 9.18 19.46
CA MET A 435 10.08 7.93 18.96
C MET A 435 11.15 6.87 18.68
N ALA A 436 10.85 5.64 19.07
CA ALA A 436 11.60 4.45 18.67
C ALA A 436 10.66 3.39 18.08
N SER A 437 11.20 2.52 17.24
CA SER A 437 10.49 1.33 16.79
C SER A 437 11.24 0.08 17.25
N LEU A 438 10.50 -0.96 17.63
CA LEU A 438 11.06 -2.26 17.98
C LEU A 438 10.38 -3.34 17.13
N THR A 439 11.13 -4.10 16.35
CA THR A 439 10.62 -5.29 15.65
C THR A 439 11.04 -6.55 16.40
N ILE A 440 10.13 -7.50 16.55
CA ILE A 440 10.37 -8.75 17.27
C ILE A 440 10.13 -9.94 16.34
N GLY A 441 11.16 -10.77 16.14
CA GLY A 441 11.01 -12.11 15.55
C GLY A 441 10.93 -12.23 14.03
N GLY A 442 11.09 -11.14 13.27
CA GLY A 442 11.07 -11.16 11.80
C GLY A 442 11.48 -9.83 11.18
N ASP A 443 11.60 -9.79 9.86
CA ASP A 443 12.00 -8.59 9.11
C ASP A 443 10.89 -7.53 9.15
N GLY A 444 11.21 -6.37 9.70
CA GLY A 444 10.34 -5.20 9.76
C GLY A 444 10.93 -3.97 9.09
N LYS A 445 11.94 -4.11 8.22
CA LYS A 445 12.61 -2.97 7.58
C LYS A 445 11.65 -2.12 6.75
N VAL A 446 10.70 -2.74 6.05
CA VAL A 446 9.70 -2.01 5.26
C VAL A 446 8.82 -1.17 6.18
N PHE A 447 8.38 -1.73 7.31
CA PHE A 447 7.62 -1.00 8.33
C PHE A 447 8.45 0.16 8.92
N GLN A 448 9.69 -0.10 9.33
CA GLN A 448 10.59 0.90 9.92
C GLN A 448 10.90 2.05 8.96
N ASN A 449 11.32 1.75 7.73
CA ASN A 449 11.57 2.75 6.68
C ASN A 449 10.33 3.59 6.37
N LYS A 450 9.13 3.01 6.53
CA LYS A 450 7.89 3.74 6.32
C LYS A 450 7.55 4.68 7.48
N LEU A 451 7.88 4.32 8.72
CA LEU A 451 7.75 5.22 9.88
C LEU A 451 8.63 6.47 9.71
N ASP A 452 9.83 6.32 9.14
CA ASP A 452 10.78 7.42 8.85
C ASP A 452 10.27 8.44 7.81
N LYS A 453 9.19 8.12 7.09
CA LYS A 453 8.52 9.10 6.21
C LYS A 453 7.70 10.15 6.97
N TYR A 454 7.40 9.90 8.26
CA TYR A 454 6.52 10.76 9.06
C TYR A 454 7.22 11.44 10.24
N SER A 455 8.19 10.79 10.88
CA SER A 455 8.96 11.36 11.97
C SER A 455 10.32 10.66 12.09
N ARG A 456 11.20 11.17 12.93
CA ARG A 456 12.51 10.56 13.18
C ARG A 456 12.36 9.36 14.12
N PHE A 457 12.74 8.18 13.66
CA PHE A 457 12.80 7.00 14.51
C PHE A 457 14.23 6.57 14.83
N SER A 458 14.40 5.95 15.99
CA SER A 458 15.49 5.01 16.21
C SER A 458 14.97 3.59 16.14
N HIS A 459 15.58 2.79 15.27
CA HIS A 459 15.12 1.43 14.98
C HIS A 459 15.90 0.39 15.77
N PHE A 460 15.16 -0.52 16.41
CA PHE A 460 15.69 -1.64 17.17
C PHE A 460 15.03 -2.93 16.67
N GLU A 461 15.79 -4.01 16.70
CA GLU A 461 15.31 -5.35 16.33
C GLU A 461 15.78 -6.34 17.38
N ILE A 462 14.92 -7.30 17.74
CA ILE A 462 15.29 -8.44 18.57
C ILE A 462 14.79 -9.75 17.96
N PRO A 463 15.56 -10.85 18.12
CA PRO A 463 15.05 -12.16 17.77
C PRO A 463 13.88 -12.51 18.69
N LYS A 464 13.08 -13.46 18.22
CA LYS A 464 11.96 -14.01 18.99
C LYS A 464 12.50 -14.74 20.22
N GLY A 465 11.94 -14.47 21.41
CA GLY A 465 12.41 -15.10 22.65
C GLY A 465 13.84 -14.72 23.03
N ALA A 466 14.22 -13.47 22.81
CA ALA A 466 15.54 -12.97 23.16
C ALA A 466 15.88 -13.20 24.65
N ASP A 467 17.16 -13.43 24.94
CA ASP A 467 17.63 -13.63 26.31
C ASP A 467 17.51 -12.38 27.18
N ALA A 468 17.58 -12.56 28.51
CA ALA A 468 17.42 -11.47 29.46
C ALA A 468 18.45 -10.34 29.30
N ALA A 469 19.67 -10.66 28.85
CA ALA A 469 20.72 -9.66 28.63
C ALA A 469 20.40 -8.75 27.42
N THR A 470 19.91 -9.36 26.34
CA THR A 470 19.46 -8.67 25.13
C THR A 470 18.26 -7.78 25.44
N LEU A 471 17.25 -8.32 26.15
CA LEU A 471 16.08 -7.56 26.57
C LEU A 471 16.47 -6.35 27.45
N ALA A 472 17.34 -6.55 28.44
CA ALA A 472 17.82 -5.47 29.30
C ALA A 472 18.63 -4.40 28.53
N SER A 473 19.44 -4.81 27.55
CA SER A 473 20.20 -3.89 26.70
C SER A 473 19.28 -3.02 25.84
N VAL A 474 18.26 -3.63 25.23
CA VAL A 474 17.27 -2.91 24.42
C VAL A 474 16.39 -2.02 25.30
N GLU A 475 15.96 -2.47 26.47
CA GLU A 475 15.21 -1.64 27.43
C GLU A 475 15.96 -0.36 27.79
N LYS A 476 17.26 -0.50 28.11
CA LYS A 476 18.13 0.62 28.44
C LYS A 476 18.23 1.61 27.28
N LYS A 477 18.44 1.12 26.05
CA LYS A 477 18.47 1.97 24.84
C LYS A 477 17.15 2.67 24.59
N LEU A 478 16.03 1.96 24.79
CA LEU A 478 14.70 2.53 24.65
C LEU A 478 14.41 3.61 25.70
N GLY A 479 15.18 3.68 26.80
CA GLY A 479 15.02 4.65 27.90
C GLY A 479 14.88 6.12 27.47
N ALA A 480 15.49 6.51 26.35
CA ALA A 480 15.46 7.88 25.83
C ALA A 480 14.16 8.27 25.09
N TYR A 481 13.25 7.31 24.85
CA TYR A 481 12.07 7.49 24.01
C TYR A 481 10.79 7.40 24.84
N ASN A 482 9.83 8.28 24.56
CA ASN A 482 8.52 8.31 25.24
C ASN A 482 7.46 7.51 24.47
N ILE A 483 7.62 7.34 23.16
CA ILE A 483 6.77 6.49 22.31
C ILE A 483 7.61 5.37 21.71
N VAL A 484 7.13 4.13 21.85
CA VAL A 484 7.71 2.95 21.21
C VAL A 484 6.67 2.26 20.34
N VAL A 485 6.92 2.18 19.04
CA VAL A 485 6.09 1.43 18.09
C VAL A 485 6.66 0.02 17.95
N VAL A 486 5.94 -0.98 18.47
CA VAL A 486 6.38 -2.38 18.50
C VAL A 486 5.69 -3.17 17.40
N GLY A 487 6.45 -3.71 16.45
CA GLY A 487 5.99 -4.66 15.46
C GLY A 487 6.27 -6.10 15.88
N VAL A 488 5.24 -6.86 16.20
CA VAL A 488 5.35 -8.31 16.45
C VAL A 488 5.28 -9.03 15.11
N MET A 489 6.44 -9.51 14.67
CA MET A 489 6.67 -10.14 13.36
C MET A 489 6.78 -11.67 13.52
N GLY A 490 6.95 -12.39 12.40
CA GLY A 490 7.24 -13.83 12.43
C GLY A 490 6.12 -14.71 13.01
N VAL A 491 4.90 -14.18 13.11
CA VAL A 491 3.73 -14.91 13.64
C VAL A 491 3.32 -15.99 12.64
N ASN A 492 3.34 -17.25 13.09
CA ASN A 492 2.94 -18.40 12.29
C ASN A 492 1.47 -18.77 12.54
N ASN A 493 0.94 -19.68 11.73
CA ASN A 493 -0.46 -20.09 11.79
C ASN A 493 -0.74 -21.28 12.73
N SER A 494 0.21 -21.73 13.55
CA SER A 494 0.09 -22.94 14.37
C SER A 494 -0.38 -22.62 15.79
N PRO A 495 -1.63 -22.98 16.17
CA PRO A 495 -2.11 -22.76 17.54
C PRO A 495 -1.28 -23.51 18.58
N ASN A 496 -0.89 -24.76 18.27
CA ASN A 496 -0.08 -25.63 19.16
C ASN A 496 1.31 -25.07 19.48
N ARG A 497 1.82 -24.15 18.65
CA ARG A 497 3.09 -23.44 18.89
C ARG A 497 2.89 -22.00 19.37
N GLY A 498 1.69 -21.69 19.88
CA GLY A 498 1.32 -20.35 20.34
C GLY A 498 1.40 -19.29 19.24
N PHE A 499 1.15 -19.67 17.98
CA PHE A 499 1.36 -18.83 16.79
C PHE A 499 2.81 -18.34 16.63
N GLY A 500 3.73 -18.96 17.34
CA GLY A 500 5.09 -18.51 17.42
C GLY A 500 5.26 -17.17 18.15
N ILE A 501 4.46 -16.88 19.17
CA ILE A 501 4.66 -15.74 20.07
C ILE A 501 5.18 -16.27 21.41
N ASN A 502 6.28 -15.72 21.92
CA ASN A 502 6.87 -16.16 23.19
C ASN A 502 6.40 -15.30 24.37
N ASN A 503 6.17 -15.92 25.53
CA ASN A 503 5.76 -15.21 26.75
C ASN A 503 6.79 -14.18 27.24
N SER A 504 8.09 -14.41 27.03
CA SER A 504 9.15 -13.43 27.34
C SER A 504 8.96 -12.12 26.56
N ASP A 505 8.58 -12.23 25.29
CA ASP A 505 8.38 -11.08 24.39
C ASP A 505 7.15 -10.29 24.86
N ILE A 506 6.06 -10.99 25.20
CA ILE A 506 4.84 -10.38 25.76
C ILE A 506 5.13 -9.65 27.07
N ASN A 507 5.82 -10.31 28.00
CA ASN A 507 6.17 -9.72 29.30
C ASN A 507 7.06 -8.50 29.13
N PHE A 508 7.98 -8.52 28.16
CA PHE A 508 8.81 -7.38 27.84
C PHE A 508 7.98 -6.20 27.33
N ILE A 509 7.05 -6.41 26.39
CA ILE A 509 6.18 -5.35 25.88
C ILE A 509 5.24 -4.82 26.99
N LYS A 510 4.71 -5.70 27.86
CA LYS A 510 3.92 -5.30 29.04
C LYS A 510 4.72 -4.38 29.95
N LYS A 511 5.96 -4.77 30.28
CA LYS A 511 6.87 -3.97 31.10
C LYS A 511 7.13 -2.59 30.46
N LEU A 512 7.41 -2.54 29.16
CA LEU A 512 7.59 -1.28 28.44
C LEU A 512 6.33 -0.39 28.50
N SER A 513 5.15 -0.99 28.34
CA SER A 513 3.86 -0.28 28.35
C SER A 513 3.49 0.32 29.70
N GLN A 514 4.12 -0.13 30.80
CA GLN A 514 3.94 0.48 32.12
C GLN A 514 4.74 1.78 32.30
N GLN A 515 5.77 1.99 31.48
CA GLN A 515 6.70 3.10 31.60
C GLN A 515 6.53 4.14 30.50
N LYS A 516 5.95 3.74 29.35
CA LYS A 516 5.96 4.49 28.10
C LYS A 516 4.68 4.26 27.32
N THR A 517 4.43 5.13 26.36
CA THR A 517 3.39 4.92 25.35
C THR A 517 3.87 3.88 24.34
N VAL A 518 3.22 2.71 24.33
CA VAL A 518 3.58 1.61 23.43
C VAL A 518 2.44 1.34 22.46
N ILE A 519 2.72 1.45 21.16
CA ILE A 519 1.78 1.06 20.09
C ILE A 519 2.20 -0.31 19.60
N THR A 520 1.38 -1.33 19.85
CA THR A 520 1.69 -2.71 19.45
C THR A 520 0.95 -3.06 18.16
N VAL A 521 1.70 -3.54 17.18
CA VAL A 521 1.18 -4.02 15.91
C VAL A 521 1.42 -5.50 15.78
N LEU A 522 0.35 -6.27 15.57
CA LEU A 522 0.42 -7.69 15.27
C LEU A 522 0.48 -7.92 13.76
N PHE A 523 1.65 -8.30 13.23
CA PHE A 523 1.83 -8.70 11.84
C PHE A 523 1.70 -10.22 11.69
N GLY A 524 0.46 -10.68 11.54
CA GLY A 524 0.14 -12.08 11.27
C GLY A 524 -1.17 -12.51 11.93
N ASN A 525 -1.28 -13.81 12.18
CA ASN A 525 -2.53 -14.47 12.55
C ASN A 525 -3.24 -13.79 13.74
N VAL A 526 -4.51 -13.40 13.53
CA VAL A 526 -5.34 -12.68 14.51
C VAL A 526 -5.48 -13.40 15.85
N TYR A 527 -5.46 -14.74 15.87
CA TYR A 527 -5.54 -15.49 17.13
C TYR A 527 -4.32 -15.30 18.03
N GLY A 528 -3.21 -14.81 17.49
CA GLY A 528 -2.07 -14.33 18.28
C GLY A 528 -2.41 -13.13 19.17
N ALA A 529 -3.48 -12.39 18.84
CA ALA A 529 -3.88 -11.18 19.54
C ALA A 529 -4.39 -11.42 20.97
N LYS A 530 -4.75 -12.66 21.32
CA LYS A 530 -5.08 -13.06 22.69
C LYS A 530 -4.00 -12.71 23.72
N ASN A 531 -2.74 -12.59 23.27
CA ASN A 531 -1.61 -12.24 24.14
C ASN A 531 -1.46 -10.73 24.38
N PHE A 532 -2.24 -9.89 23.70
CA PHE A 532 -2.16 -8.42 23.74
C PHE A 532 -3.47 -7.76 24.22
N ASN A 533 -4.42 -8.54 24.73
CA ASN A 533 -5.76 -8.06 25.14
C ASN A 533 -5.75 -6.83 26.06
N ASP A 534 -4.78 -6.76 26.99
CA ASP A 534 -4.68 -5.66 27.96
C ASP A 534 -3.95 -4.41 27.45
N PHE A 535 -3.36 -4.47 26.25
CA PHE A 535 -2.47 -3.41 25.78
C PHE A 535 -3.26 -2.15 25.38
N PRO A 536 -2.73 -0.96 25.70
CA PRO A 536 -3.47 0.29 25.58
C PRO A 536 -3.68 0.75 24.14
N HIS A 537 -2.79 0.36 23.22
CA HIS A 537 -2.85 0.74 21.81
C HIS A 537 -2.44 -0.45 20.94
N ASN A 538 -3.42 -1.03 20.23
CA ASN A 538 -3.27 -2.27 19.50
C ASN A 538 -3.79 -2.15 18.07
N ILE A 539 -2.98 -2.61 17.12
CA ILE A 539 -3.33 -2.68 15.70
C ILE A 539 -3.11 -4.11 15.21
N ILE A 540 -4.10 -4.69 14.55
CA ILE A 540 -4.04 -6.02 13.95
C ILE A 540 -3.93 -5.87 12.44
N ALA A 541 -2.79 -6.31 11.90
CA ALA A 541 -2.51 -6.24 10.47
C ALA A 541 -2.94 -7.52 9.71
N PHE A 542 -3.33 -8.57 10.44
CA PHE A 542 -3.74 -9.92 9.98
C PHE A 542 -2.66 -10.73 9.24
N GLU A 543 -1.80 -10.07 8.48
CA GLU A 543 -0.75 -10.69 7.67
C GLU A 543 0.54 -9.87 7.72
N ASN A 544 1.67 -10.55 7.50
CA ASN A 544 2.99 -9.92 7.44
C ASN A 544 3.48 -9.90 5.99
N ASN A 545 3.29 -8.77 5.31
CA ASN A 545 3.77 -8.54 3.96
C ASN A 545 4.08 -7.05 3.74
N GLU A 546 4.64 -6.69 2.59
CA GLU A 546 5.00 -5.30 2.32
C GLU A 546 3.81 -4.32 2.35
N PHE A 547 2.62 -4.76 1.92
CA PHE A 547 1.43 -3.90 1.96
C PHE A 547 1.06 -3.57 3.39
N THR A 548 0.90 -4.58 4.26
CA THR A 548 0.49 -4.36 5.64
C THR A 548 1.54 -3.57 6.42
N GLN A 549 2.83 -3.85 6.21
CA GLN A 549 3.91 -3.06 6.82
C GLN A 549 3.88 -1.58 6.40
N LYS A 550 3.64 -1.28 5.13
CA LYS A 550 3.52 0.12 4.66
C LYS A 550 2.26 0.78 5.22
N LEU A 551 1.11 0.13 5.07
CA LEU A 551 -0.21 0.69 5.41
C LEU A 551 -0.38 0.97 6.90
N VAL A 552 0.13 0.10 7.79
CA VAL A 552 0.04 0.35 9.24
C VAL A 552 0.78 1.62 9.63
N ALA A 553 1.97 1.88 9.08
CA ALA A 553 2.69 3.12 9.37
C ALA A 553 1.88 4.35 8.92
N GLU A 554 1.22 4.29 7.76
CA GLU A 554 0.33 5.37 7.30
C GLU A 554 -0.88 5.57 8.22
N ILE A 555 -1.44 4.50 8.79
CA ILE A 555 -2.54 4.57 9.77
C ILE A 555 -2.08 5.20 11.10
N ILE A 556 -0.91 4.80 11.62
CA ILE A 556 -0.35 5.34 12.87
C ILE A 556 -0.20 6.87 12.79
N PHE A 557 0.17 7.39 11.62
CA PHE A 557 0.36 8.81 11.39
C PHE A 557 -0.81 9.49 10.67
N GLY A 558 -1.92 8.78 10.41
CA GLY A 558 -3.11 9.40 9.82
C GLY A 558 -2.92 9.84 8.37
N GLY A 559 -1.99 9.23 7.64
CA GLY A 559 -1.97 9.27 6.18
C GLY A 559 -3.14 8.49 5.58
N ARG A 560 -3.65 7.47 6.29
CA ARG A 560 -4.84 6.71 5.91
C ARG A 560 -5.78 6.51 7.07
N ASN A 561 -7.04 6.29 6.73
CA ASN A 561 -8.06 5.81 7.64
C ASN A 561 -7.87 4.32 7.94
N ALA A 562 -8.37 3.85 9.08
CA ALA A 562 -8.55 2.41 9.33
C ALA A 562 -10.05 2.09 9.44
N TYR A 563 -10.47 0.96 8.87
CA TYR A 563 -11.87 0.54 8.81
C TYR A 563 -12.13 -0.83 9.42
N GLY A 564 -11.07 -1.61 9.67
CA GLY A 564 -11.19 -3.01 10.02
C GLY A 564 -11.97 -3.24 11.32
N ILE A 565 -12.72 -4.33 11.33
CA ILE A 565 -13.47 -4.81 12.49
C ILE A 565 -13.06 -6.27 12.72
N LEU A 566 -12.83 -6.70 13.96
CA LEU A 566 -12.45 -8.08 14.22
C LEU A 566 -13.57 -9.04 13.79
N PRO A 567 -13.29 -10.04 12.92
CA PRO A 567 -14.28 -11.03 12.50
C PRO A 567 -14.41 -12.22 13.45
N VAL A 568 -13.60 -12.25 14.52
CA VAL A 568 -13.49 -13.35 15.48
C VAL A 568 -13.22 -12.82 16.88
N SER A 569 -13.66 -13.57 17.88
CA SER A 569 -13.31 -13.38 19.27
C SER A 569 -12.04 -14.15 19.60
N VAL A 570 -11.06 -13.47 20.19
CA VAL A 570 -9.74 -14.04 20.54
C VAL A 570 -9.46 -13.99 22.05
N SER A 571 -10.15 -13.12 22.78
CA SER A 571 -10.20 -13.09 24.25
C SER A 571 -11.54 -12.53 24.72
N GLU A 572 -11.75 -12.44 26.04
CA GLU A 572 -12.96 -11.82 26.58
C GLU A 572 -13.06 -10.31 26.26
N GLU A 573 -11.92 -9.63 26.13
CA GLU A 573 -11.81 -8.20 25.82
C GLU A 573 -11.76 -7.92 24.31
N LEU A 574 -11.16 -8.82 23.54
CA LEU A 574 -11.07 -8.73 22.09
C LEU A 574 -12.06 -9.70 21.45
N ARG A 575 -13.30 -9.24 21.31
CA ARG A 575 -14.40 -9.99 20.73
C ARG A 575 -14.58 -9.65 19.26
N MET A 576 -15.32 -10.49 18.54
CA MET A 576 -15.85 -10.11 17.24
C MET A 576 -16.61 -8.77 17.36
N GLY A 577 -16.39 -7.88 16.40
CA GLY A 577 -16.94 -6.52 16.42
C GLY A 577 -16.00 -5.47 17.05
N SER A 578 -14.94 -5.88 17.77
CA SER A 578 -13.92 -4.95 18.26
C SER A 578 -13.13 -4.33 17.11
N GLY A 579 -12.81 -3.04 17.21
CA GLY A 579 -12.20 -2.27 16.11
C GLY A 579 -13.07 -1.07 15.76
N GLY A 580 -13.01 -0.66 14.49
CA GLY A 580 -13.86 0.40 13.96
C GLY A 580 -13.11 1.49 13.20
N TYR A 581 -13.87 2.52 12.81
CA TYR A 581 -13.36 3.62 12.02
C TYR A 581 -12.38 4.48 12.83
N LEU A 582 -11.14 4.54 12.34
CA LEU A 582 -10.15 5.53 12.76
C LEU A 582 -9.96 6.52 11.61
N GLU A 583 -10.36 7.76 11.82
CA GLU A 583 -10.16 8.84 10.86
C GLU A 583 -8.66 9.20 10.76
N GLY A 584 -8.17 9.37 9.54
CA GLY A 584 -6.86 9.93 9.26
C GLY A 584 -6.80 11.44 9.55
N MET A 585 -5.68 12.08 9.22
CA MET A 585 -5.45 13.50 9.46
C MET A 585 -5.02 14.27 8.20
N GLY A 586 -5.18 13.67 7.01
CA GLY A 586 -4.77 14.31 5.76
C GLY A 586 -3.25 14.53 5.63
N ARG A 587 -2.45 13.73 6.35
CA ARG A 587 -1.01 13.60 6.07
C ARG A 587 -0.82 12.83 4.76
N LEU A 588 0.35 12.95 4.13
CA LEU A 588 0.64 12.22 2.89
C LEU A 588 0.48 10.71 3.10
N SER A 589 -0.24 10.07 2.18
CA SER A 589 -0.27 8.61 2.00
C SER A 589 0.58 8.22 0.79
N TYR A 590 0.77 6.92 0.54
CA TYR A 590 1.59 6.47 -0.58
C TYR A 590 0.97 5.25 -1.25
N SER A 591 1.02 5.21 -2.58
CA SER A 591 0.49 4.11 -3.39
C SER A 591 1.15 4.12 -4.78
N ILE A 592 0.59 3.35 -5.72
CA ILE A 592 0.97 3.34 -7.13
C ILE A 592 0.20 4.42 -7.92
N PRO A 593 0.66 4.80 -9.14
CA PRO A 593 0.00 5.80 -9.99
C PRO A 593 -1.52 5.62 -10.18
N GLU A 594 -1.95 4.38 -10.36
CA GLU A 594 -3.32 4.02 -10.68
C GLU A 594 -4.30 4.35 -9.55
N SER A 595 -3.82 4.43 -8.31
CA SER A 595 -4.66 4.81 -7.16
C SER A 595 -5.24 6.21 -7.29
N GLN A 596 -4.56 7.09 -8.03
CA GLN A 596 -4.96 8.47 -8.31
C GLN A 596 -5.29 8.71 -9.78
N GLY A 597 -5.45 7.64 -10.57
CA GLY A 597 -5.81 7.70 -11.98
C GLY A 597 -4.68 8.15 -12.91
N LEU A 598 -3.42 7.99 -12.50
CA LEU A 598 -2.25 8.20 -13.38
C LEU A 598 -1.83 6.88 -14.04
N ASP A 599 -1.47 6.91 -15.33
CA ASP A 599 -0.92 5.74 -16.04
C ASP A 599 0.56 5.53 -15.64
N SER A 600 0.88 4.43 -14.95
CA SER A 600 2.24 4.10 -14.55
C SER A 600 3.20 3.89 -15.73
N ARG A 601 2.72 3.42 -16.89
CA ARG A 601 3.53 3.26 -18.11
C ARG A 601 3.90 4.61 -18.70
N LYS A 602 3.02 5.61 -18.56
CA LYS A 602 3.35 6.97 -18.98
C LYS A 602 4.35 7.62 -18.02
N LEU A 603 4.15 7.45 -16.70
CA LEU A 603 5.10 7.95 -15.71
C LEU A 603 6.48 7.29 -15.80
N SER A 604 6.58 6.02 -16.21
CA SER A 604 7.87 5.36 -16.38
C SER A 604 8.74 5.98 -17.48
N GLU A 605 8.19 6.82 -18.37
CA GLU A 605 9.01 7.62 -19.29
C GLU A 605 9.97 8.59 -18.56
N ILE A 606 9.68 8.94 -17.30
CA ILE A 606 10.59 9.69 -16.43
C ILE A 606 11.93 8.94 -16.28
N ASP A 607 11.90 7.61 -16.18
CA ASP A 607 13.12 6.78 -16.06
C ASP A 607 14.07 7.07 -17.22
N LYS A 608 13.53 7.05 -18.44
CA LYS A 608 14.30 7.30 -19.65
C LYS A 608 14.87 8.72 -19.68
N VAL A 609 14.11 9.72 -19.24
CA VAL A 609 14.58 11.11 -19.15
C VAL A 609 15.74 11.22 -18.15
N MET A 610 15.62 10.56 -16.98
CA MET A 610 16.65 10.54 -15.95
C MET A 610 17.92 9.83 -16.44
N GLU A 611 17.79 8.63 -17.01
CA GLU A 611 18.90 7.84 -17.53
C GLU A 611 19.69 8.57 -18.62
N ILE A 612 19.00 9.18 -19.59
CA ILE A 612 19.63 9.96 -20.65
C ILE A 612 20.36 11.18 -20.06
N SER A 613 19.73 11.88 -19.11
CA SER A 613 20.31 13.08 -18.49
C SER A 613 21.57 12.76 -17.69
N ILE A 614 21.57 11.65 -16.95
CA ILE A 614 22.74 11.16 -16.19
C ILE A 614 23.84 10.72 -17.15
N ALA A 615 23.51 9.99 -18.22
CA ALA A 615 24.47 9.55 -19.23
C ALA A 615 25.15 10.74 -19.94
N LYS A 616 24.40 11.82 -20.20
CA LYS A 616 24.91 13.08 -20.73
C LYS A 616 25.69 13.92 -19.72
N ARG A 617 25.77 13.49 -18.45
CA ARG A 617 26.38 14.26 -17.35
C ARG A 617 25.72 15.62 -17.10
N ALA A 618 24.39 15.68 -17.25
CA ALA A 618 23.62 16.85 -16.82
C ALA A 618 23.61 17.00 -15.28
N PHE A 619 23.67 15.87 -14.58
CA PHE A 619 23.85 15.71 -13.13
C PHE A 619 24.26 14.25 -12.86
N PRO A 620 24.92 13.94 -11.72
CA PRO A 620 25.39 12.57 -11.43
C PRO A 620 24.27 11.63 -10.97
N GLY A 621 23.23 12.18 -10.35
CA GLY A 621 22.07 11.46 -9.81
C GLY A 621 21.01 12.42 -9.30
N GLY A 622 19.85 11.87 -8.92
CA GLY A 622 18.72 12.67 -8.47
C GLY A 622 17.53 11.84 -7.96
N VAL A 623 16.52 12.53 -7.44
CA VAL A 623 15.27 11.96 -6.94
C VAL A 623 14.09 12.69 -7.58
N VAL A 624 13.08 11.96 -8.03
CA VAL A 624 11.82 12.50 -8.53
C VAL A 624 10.69 12.00 -7.66
N LEU A 625 9.83 12.91 -7.20
CA LEU A 625 8.63 12.59 -6.43
C LEU A 625 7.41 13.29 -7.05
N VAL A 626 6.31 12.53 -7.18
CA VAL A 626 5.00 13.00 -7.62
C VAL A 626 3.95 12.62 -6.59
N ALA A 627 3.18 13.60 -6.12
CA ALA A 627 2.02 13.36 -5.27
C ALA A 627 0.76 13.96 -5.90
N LYS A 628 -0.36 13.25 -5.76
CA LYS A 628 -1.67 13.65 -6.28
C LYS A 628 -2.71 13.38 -5.21
N ASN A 629 -3.57 14.35 -4.93
CA ASN A 629 -4.64 14.27 -3.94
C ASN A 629 -4.16 13.82 -2.54
N GLY A 630 -3.03 14.34 -2.05
CA GLY A 630 -2.47 13.94 -0.76
C GLY A 630 -1.84 12.54 -0.74
N GLN A 631 -1.60 11.93 -1.90
CA GLN A 631 -0.96 10.62 -2.02
C GLN A 631 0.26 10.67 -2.94
N VAL A 632 1.42 10.26 -2.43
CA VAL A 632 2.63 10.07 -3.21
C VAL A 632 2.46 8.81 -4.06
N VAL A 633 2.51 8.98 -5.38
CA VAL A 633 2.27 7.91 -6.36
C VAL A 633 3.51 7.52 -7.17
N PHE A 634 4.56 8.33 -7.07
CA PHE A 634 5.86 8.06 -7.68
C PHE A 634 6.95 8.66 -6.80
N GLU A 635 7.91 7.86 -6.37
CA GLU A 635 9.11 8.31 -5.68
C GLU A 635 10.27 7.40 -6.10
N LYS A 636 11.23 7.94 -6.86
CA LYS A 636 12.34 7.12 -7.38
C LYS A 636 13.66 7.89 -7.38
N ALA A 637 14.72 7.18 -7.02
CA ALA A 637 16.09 7.65 -7.01
C ALA A 637 16.87 7.10 -8.22
N TYR A 638 17.80 7.88 -8.73
CA TYR A 638 18.58 7.58 -9.94
C TYR A 638 20.03 7.99 -9.77
N GLY A 639 20.93 7.21 -10.40
CA GLY A 639 22.34 7.58 -10.49
C GLY A 639 23.08 7.49 -9.15
N HIS A 640 24.14 8.28 -9.04
CA HIS A 640 25.10 8.23 -7.93
C HIS A 640 25.43 9.66 -7.45
N TYR A 641 26.11 9.76 -6.32
CA TYR A 641 26.55 11.04 -5.75
C TYR A 641 27.54 11.79 -6.66
N ASP A 642 28.30 11.05 -7.47
CA ASP A 642 29.29 11.58 -8.40
C ASP A 642 29.40 10.70 -9.65
N TYR A 643 30.15 11.19 -10.65
CA TYR A 643 30.41 10.45 -11.89
C TYR A 643 31.38 9.28 -11.73
N LYS A 644 32.07 9.17 -10.59
CA LYS A 644 32.91 8.01 -10.23
C LYS A 644 32.07 6.87 -9.63
N LYS A 645 30.77 7.10 -9.41
CA LYS A 645 29.81 6.15 -8.85
C LYS A 645 30.17 5.69 -7.43
N THR A 646 30.69 6.60 -6.61
CA THR A 646 31.12 6.28 -5.23
C THR A 646 29.98 5.78 -4.34
N ARG A 647 28.78 6.35 -4.50
CA ARG A 647 27.59 5.98 -3.71
C ARG A 647 26.31 6.14 -4.52
N PRO A 648 25.36 5.18 -4.51
CA PRO A 648 24.07 5.33 -5.15
C PRO A 648 23.22 6.40 -4.45
N VAL A 649 22.43 7.13 -5.23
CA VAL A 649 21.38 8.00 -4.67
C VAL A 649 20.23 7.12 -4.15
N THR A 650 19.65 7.51 -3.02
CA THR A 650 18.43 6.91 -2.47
C THR A 650 17.35 7.97 -2.27
N THR A 651 16.12 7.56 -1.96
CA THR A 651 15.03 8.49 -1.62
C THR A 651 15.30 9.28 -0.34
N GLU A 652 16.25 8.81 0.46
CA GLU A 652 16.69 9.45 1.71
C GLU A 652 17.91 10.36 1.51
N THR A 653 18.44 10.48 0.29
CA THR A 653 19.52 11.42 -0.02
C THR A 653 19.04 12.85 0.14
N VAL A 654 19.80 13.62 0.92
CA VAL A 654 19.58 15.03 1.22
C VAL A 654 20.40 15.89 0.25
N TYR A 655 19.75 16.91 -0.32
CA TYR A 655 20.35 17.81 -1.32
C TYR A 655 20.44 19.25 -0.81
N ASP A 656 21.44 19.99 -1.26
CA ASP A 656 21.43 21.46 -1.16
C ASP A 656 20.33 22.00 -2.06
N LEU A 657 19.32 22.63 -1.47
CA LEU A 657 18.13 23.05 -2.18
C LEU A 657 18.29 24.38 -2.92
N ALA A 658 19.40 25.10 -2.71
CA ALA A 658 19.81 26.38 -3.31
C ALA A 658 18.73 27.15 -4.07
N SER A 659 18.26 28.30 -3.56
CA SER A 659 17.11 29.08 -4.05
C SER A 659 15.72 28.50 -3.81
N ILE A 660 15.53 27.19 -3.63
CA ILE A 660 14.28 26.69 -3.02
C ILE A 660 14.18 27.14 -1.56
N THR A 661 15.33 27.38 -0.89
CA THR A 661 15.42 28.03 0.44
C THR A 661 14.53 29.26 0.55
N LYS A 662 14.46 30.08 -0.50
CA LYS A 662 13.63 31.29 -0.56
C LYS A 662 12.17 30.99 -0.26
N VAL A 663 11.62 29.96 -0.91
CA VAL A 663 10.18 29.64 -0.85
C VAL A 663 9.82 28.70 0.27
N LEU A 664 10.77 27.91 0.78
CA LEU A 664 10.52 26.94 1.86
C LEU A 664 11.07 27.36 3.23
N ALA A 665 11.85 28.45 3.32
CA ALA A 665 12.28 29.05 4.59
C ALA A 665 11.77 30.49 4.72
N THR A 666 12.40 31.45 4.02
CA THR A 666 12.11 32.89 4.25
C THR A 666 10.69 33.29 3.88
N THR A 667 10.19 32.85 2.71
CA THR A 667 8.81 33.13 2.31
C THR A 667 7.82 32.48 3.27
N GLN A 668 8.09 31.27 3.75
CA GLN A 668 7.24 30.62 4.75
C GLN A 668 7.20 31.40 6.06
N ALA A 669 8.34 31.88 6.55
CA ALA A 669 8.39 32.70 7.75
C ALA A 669 7.64 34.04 7.57
N VAL A 670 7.80 34.69 6.42
CA VAL A 670 7.05 35.92 6.09
C VAL A 670 5.54 35.65 6.04
N MET A 671 5.11 34.55 5.42
CA MET A 671 3.70 34.14 5.38
C MET A 671 3.15 33.82 6.78
N PHE A 672 3.94 33.14 7.62
CA PHE A 672 3.58 32.86 9.01
C PHE A 672 3.35 34.16 9.80
N LEU A 673 4.24 35.15 9.68
CA LEU A 673 4.09 36.44 10.33
C LEU A 673 2.90 37.24 9.77
N ALA A 674 2.71 37.23 8.45
CA ALA A 674 1.61 37.94 7.79
C ALA A 674 0.24 37.37 8.19
N SER A 675 0.09 36.03 8.21
CA SER A 675 -1.16 35.36 8.64
C SER A 675 -1.60 35.70 10.07
N ARG A 676 -0.65 36.16 10.90
CA ARG A 676 -0.87 36.58 12.29
C ARG A 676 -0.94 38.10 12.46
N ASN A 677 -0.98 38.85 11.36
CA ASN A 677 -0.96 40.32 11.34
C ASN A 677 0.26 40.93 12.06
N LEU A 678 1.38 40.21 12.15
CA LEU A 678 2.63 40.72 12.74
C LEU A 678 3.39 41.62 11.75
N ILE A 679 3.09 41.49 10.46
CA ILE A 679 3.59 42.35 9.39
C ILE A 679 2.45 42.74 8.43
N ASP A 680 2.50 43.94 7.87
CA ASP A 680 1.57 44.44 6.84
C ASP A 680 2.33 44.62 5.53
N LEU A 681 1.95 43.84 4.51
CA LEU A 681 2.64 43.82 3.21
C LEU A 681 2.54 45.15 2.44
N ASN A 682 1.67 46.07 2.85
CA ASN A 682 1.53 47.39 2.25
C ASN A 682 2.42 48.45 2.91
N ARG A 683 3.17 48.09 3.96
CA ARG A 683 4.05 49.02 4.67
C ARG A 683 5.50 48.95 4.18
N PRO A 684 6.27 50.04 4.38
CA PRO A 684 7.71 50.02 4.18
C PRO A 684 8.41 49.06 5.14
N ILE A 685 9.45 48.38 4.67
CA ILE A 685 10.25 47.45 5.48
C ILE A 685 10.95 48.13 6.67
N SER A 686 11.30 49.41 6.56
CA SER A 686 11.96 50.21 7.61
C SER A 686 11.14 50.35 8.90
N GLN A 687 9.83 50.08 8.84
CA GLN A 687 8.98 50.01 10.04
C GLN A 687 9.37 48.84 10.94
N TYR A 688 9.92 47.76 10.37
CA TYR A 688 10.28 46.54 11.06
C TYR A 688 11.78 46.32 11.18
N VAL A 689 12.56 46.92 10.27
CA VAL A 689 14.03 46.86 10.26
C VAL A 689 14.57 48.30 10.41
N PRO A 690 14.76 48.80 11.66
CA PRO A 690 15.14 50.19 11.91
C PRO A 690 16.46 50.60 11.25
N GLU A 691 17.37 49.66 11.00
CA GLU A 691 18.65 49.89 10.32
C GLU A 691 18.50 50.41 8.88
N LEU A 692 17.31 50.29 8.28
CA LEU A 692 17.03 50.78 6.93
C LEU A 692 16.59 52.25 6.90
N LYS A 693 16.31 52.88 8.05
CA LYS A 693 15.99 54.31 8.12
C LYS A 693 17.17 55.16 7.65
N ASN A 694 16.90 56.22 6.90
CA ASN A 694 17.90 57.09 6.26
C ASN A 694 18.78 56.37 5.22
N THR A 695 18.31 55.25 4.65
CA THR A 695 18.97 54.57 3.53
C THR A 695 18.09 54.66 2.28
N ASN A 696 18.65 54.36 1.10
CA ASN A 696 17.85 54.24 -0.14
C ASN A 696 16.85 53.06 -0.13
N LYS A 697 16.75 52.31 0.97
CA LYS A 697 15.82 51.18 1.16
C LYS A 697 14.68 51.51 2.12
N GLU A 698 14.67 52.70 2.72
CA GLU A 698 13.72 53.08 3.77
C GLU A 698 12.26 52.89 3.34
N ASP A 699 11.92 53.34 2.13
CA ASP A 699 10.55 53.38 1.62
C ASP A 699 10.14 52.14 0.82
N LEU A 700 10.96 51.08 0.80
CA LEU A 700 10.64 49.88 0.03
C LEU A 700 9.47 49.12 0.65
N ILE A 701 8.38 48.99 -0.11
CA ILE A 701 7.16 48.30 0.32
C ILE A 701 7.34 46.78 0.25
N LEU A 702 6.95 46.08 1.32
CA LEU A 702 7.13 44.62 1.45
C LEU A 702 6.57 43.81 0.27
N LYS A 703 5.36 44.10 -0.20
CA LYS A 703 4.77 43.40 -1.36
C LYS A 703 5.56 43.60 -2.65
N ASP A 704 6.15 44.77 -2.86
CA ASP A 704 6.97 45.04 -4.05
C ASP A 704 8.35 44.37 -3.90
N ILE A 705 8.89 44.24 -2.69
CA ILE A 705 10.10 43.46 -2.37
C ILE A 705 9.87 41.97 -2.71
N LEU A 706 8.76 41.39 -2.23
CA LEU A 706 8.37 39.98 -2.48
C LEU A 706 8.07 39.67 -3.95
N ALA A 707 7.58 40.66 -4.70
CA ALA A 707 7.31 40.54 -6.14
C ALA A 707 8.56 40.79 -7.03
N HIS A 708 9.70 41.15 -6.42
CA HIS A 708 10.92 41.59 -7.12
C HIS A 708 10.73 42.86 -7.99
N GLU A 709 9.86 43.77 -7.54
CA GLU A 709 9.53 45.05 -8.19
C GLU A 709 9.96 46.27 -7.35
N ALA A 710 10.80 46.06 -6.33
CA ALA A 710 11.32 47.09 -5.43
C ALA A 710 12.56 47.84 -5.94
N GLY A 711 13.07 47.52 -7.14
CA GLY A 711 14.22 48.21 -7.73
C GLY A 711 15.58 47.74 -7.25
N LEU A 712 15.66 46.69 -6.43
CA LEU A 712 16.94 46.10 -6.00
C LEU A 712 17.75 45.59 -7.21
N VAL A 713 19.08 45.64 -7.09
CA VAL A 713 20.00 44.98 -8.03
C VAL A 713 19.90 43.46 -7.91
N ALA A 714 20.21 42.73 -8.98
CA ALA A 714 20.01 41.28 -9.02
C ALA A 714 20.86 40.53 -7.97
N PHE A 715 22.14 40.86 -7.87
CA PHE A 715 23.09 40.13 -7.05
C PHE A 715 24.28 41.01 -6.66
N ILE A 716 24.88 40.76 -5.49
CA ILE A 716 26.16 41.33 -5.07
C ILE A 716 27.13 40.15 -4.86
N PRO A 717 28.27 40.10 -5.59
CA PRO A 717 29.30 39.09 -5.38
C PRO A 717 30.11 39.40 -4.11
N HIS A 718 29.52 39.17 -2.93
CA HIS A 718 30.15 39.50 -1.64
C HIS A 718 31.55 38.86 -1.50
N TYR A 719 31.71 37.61 -1.92
CA TYR A 719 32.98 36.89 -1.85
C TYR A 719 34.09 37.55 -2.68
N ALA A 720 33.74 38.27 -3.76
CA ALA A 720 34.73 38.94 -4.61
C ALA A 720 35.48 40.05 -3.84
N LYS A 721 34.92 40.55 -2.74
CA LYS A 721 35.59 41.53 -1.86
C LYS A 721 36.61 40.88 -0.91
N THR A 722 36.52 39.57 -0.70
CA THR A 722 37.29 38.83 0.29
C THR A 722 38.32 37.88 -0.32
N VAL A 723 38.47 37.91 -1.64
CA VAL A 723 39.49 37.21 -2.41
C VAL A 723 40.40 38.20 -3.14
N GLU A 724 41.65 37.83 -3.35
CA GLU A 724 42.65 38.58 -4.10
C GLU A 724 43.54 37.62 -4.88
N ALA A 725 43.78 37.89 -6.17
CA ALA A 725 44.56 37.03 -7.06
C ALA A 725 44.17 35.53 -7.04
N GLY A 726 42.87 35.24 -6.83
CA GLY A 726 42.34 33.88 -6.77
C GLY A 726 42.51 33.17 -5.42
N SER A 727 43.10 33.84 -4.43
CA SER A 727 43.25 33.37 -3.05
C SER A 727 42.34 34.16 -2.10
N TRP A 728 41.63 33.46 -1.23
CA TRP A 728 40.99 34.02 -0.04
C TRP A 728 41.99 34.81 0.83
N LYS A 729 41.58 36.01 1.25
CA LYS A 729 42.43 36.87 2.08
C LYS A 729 42.39 36.43 3.54
N GLN A 730 43.56 36.36 4.17
CA GLN A 730 43.70 36.03 5.59
C GLN A 730 43.04 37.08 6.51
N GLU A 731 42.73 38.28 6.03
CA GLU A 731 41.95 39.23 6.84
C GLU A 731 40.53 38.73 7.14
N TYR A 732 39.95 37.90 6.26
CA TYR A 732 38.57 37.42 6.38
C TYR A 732 38.45 35.96 6.80
N TYR A 733 39.50 35.14 6.65
CA TYR A 733 39.38 33.70 6.85
C TYR A 733 40.61 33.02 7.45
N ARG A 734 40.39 31.84 8.03
CA ARG A 734 41.38 30.89 8.58
C ARG A 734 41.09 29.46 8.14
N GLU A 735 42.09 28.60 8.13
CA GLU A 735 41.92 27.15 7.86
C GLU A 735 41.31 26.39 9.05
N LYS A 736 41.45 26.94 10.26
CA LYS A 736 41.00 26.36 11.52
C LYS A 736 40.19 27.38 12.31
N PRO A 737 39.28 26.94 13.19
CA PRO A 737 38.55 27.86 14.04
C PRO A 737 39.52 28.50 15.04
N GLU A 738 39.50 29.83 15.13
CA GLU A 738 40.34 30.65 16.02
C GLU A 738 39.49 31.75 16.66
N PRO A 739 39.92 32.38 17.78
CA PRO A 739 39.21 33.53 18.35
C PRO A 739 38.95 34.61 17.29
N GLY A 740 37.68 34.94 17.06
CA GLY A 740 37.24 35.90 16.04
C GLY A 740 36.98 35.31 14.64
N PHE A 741 37.28 34.02 14.42
CA PHE A 741 37.06 33.29 13.15
C PHE A 741 36.36 31.94 13.43
N SER A 742 35.04 31.98 13.64
CA SER A 742 34.26 30.78 13.96
C SER A 742 33.18 30.41 12.93
N ILE A 743 32.97 31.22 11.88
CA ILE A 743 31.91 30.98 10.90
C ILE A 743 32.33 29.86 9.93
N PRO A 744 31.69 28.68 9.91
CA PRO A 744 32.09 27.59 9.02
C PRO A 744 31.63 27.87 7.58
N VAL A 745 32.57 28.22 6.71
CA VAL A 745 32.31 28.50 5.27
C VAL A 745 32.45 27.22 4.43
N SER A 746 33.34 26.32 4.83
CA SER A 746 33.46 24.94 4.35
C SER A 746 34.21 24.08 5.38
N ASN A 747 34.57 22.83 5.03
CA ASN A 747 35.17 21.85 5.95
C ASN A 747 36.44 22.34 6.68
N ASP A 748 37.20 23.22 6.04
CA ASP A 748 38.55 23.66 6.40
C ASP A 748 38.73 25.16 6.07
N MET A 749 37.66 25.94 6.21
CA MET A 749 37.66 27.40 6.00
C MET A 749 36.65 28.04 6.94
N TYR A 750 37.16 28.91 7.80
CA TYR A 750 36.42 29.62 8.83
C TYR A 750 36.50 31.11 8.59
N GLY A 751 35.35 31.76 8.45
CA GLY A 751 35.24 33.21 8.27
C GLY A 751 35.27 33.97 9.59
N MET A 752 35.72 35.22 9.52
CA MET A 752 35.66 36.13 10.66
C MET A 752 34.22 36.38 11.12
N ASN A 753 34.03 36.56 12.42
CA ASN A 753 32.70 36.69 13.02
C ASN A 753 31.93 37.91 12.51
N ALA A 754 32.64 38.97 12.09
CA ALA A 754 32.07 40.20 11.54
C ALA A 754 31.64 40.12 10.05
N LEU A 755 31.80 38.97 9.39
CA LEU A 755 31.40 38.82 7.97
C LEU A 755 29.91 39.09 7.78
N ARG A 756 29.06 38.60 8.69
CA ARG A 756 27.61 38.80 8.61
C ARG A 756 27.25 40.29 8.57
N ASP A 757 27.83 41.08 9.48
CA ASP A 757 27.62 42.53 9.56
C ASP A 757 28.15 43.25 8.32
N SER A 758 29.26 42.77 7.76
CA SER A 758 29.84 43.30 6.52
C SER A 758 28.91 43.07 5.33
N LEU A 759 28.36 41.85 5.19
CA LEU A 759 27.41 41.51 4.14
C LEU A 759 26.12 42.32 4.26
N TRP A 760 25.60 42.50 5.48
CA TRP A 760 24.46 43.36 5.74
C TRP A 760 24.77 44.81 5.34
N THR A 761 25.92 45.34 5.76
CA THR A 761 26.37 46.71 5.44
C THR A 761 26.51 46.92 3.93
N TRP A 762 27.09 45.97 3.20
CA TRP A 762 27.20 46.05 1.74
C TRP A 762 25.84 45.97 1.07
N THR A 763 24.94 45.13 1.59
CA THR A 763 23.56 45.03 1.11
C THR A 763 22.83 46.36 1.29
N ILE A 764 22.81 46.96 2.48
CA ILE A 764 22.10 48.23 2.74
C ILE A 764 22.70 49.42 1.99
N LYS A 765 24.01 49.42 1.71
CA LYS A 765 24.68 50.50 0.95
C LYS A 765 24.56 50.36 -0.57
N SER A 766 24.11 49.21 -1.07
CA SER A 766 23.95 49.01 -2.52
C SER A 766 22.94 49.97 -3.14
N ASP A 767 23.17 50.39 -4.38
CA ASP A 767 22.25 51.25 -5.10
C ASP A 767 20.97 50.51 -5.52
N LEU A 768 19.85 51.22 -5.54
CA LEU A 768 18.70 50.79 -6.32
C LEU A 768 19.00 50.98 -7.81
N ARG A 769 18.41 50.13 -8.64
CA ARG A 769 18.40 50.31 -10.10
C ARG A 769 17.72 51.63 -10.44
N LYS A 770 18.02 52.17 -11.62
CA LYS A 770 17.35 53.38 -12.12
C LYS A 770 15.92 53.03 -12.57
N LEU A 771 14.96 53.90 -12.23
CA LEU A 771 13.62 53.84 -12.83
C LEU A 771 13.72 54.09 -14.34
N GLU A 772 13.04 53.27 -15.12
CA GLU A 772 12.93 53.49 -16.57
C GLU A 772 12.11 54.76 -16.85
N PRO A 773 12.49 55.57 -17.86
CA PRO A 773 11.77 56.79 -18.20
C PRO A 773 10.26 56.55 -18.37
N GLY A 774 9.44 57.37 -17.71
CA GLY A 774 7.97 57.29 -17.78
C GLY A 774 7.33 56.22 -16.90
N ARG A 775 8.09 55.38 -16.17
CA ARG A 775 7.54 54.40 -15.24
C ARG A 775 7.40 54.96 -13.82
N ARG A 776 6.30 54.61 -13.15
CA ARG A 776 6.05 54.90 -11.72
C ARG A 776 6.54 53.81 -10.77
N LYS A 777 6.88 52.63 -11.30
CA LYS A 777 7.38 51.46 -10.57
C LYS A 777 8.61 50.89 -11.26
N TYR A 778 9.47 50.22 -10.50
CA TYR A 778 10.59 49.49 -11.07
C TYR A 778 10.10 48.31 -11.90
N SER A 779 10.84 48.01 -12.97
CA SER A 779 10.65 46.79 -13.74
C SER A 779 11.03 45.56 -12.91
N TYR A 780 10.45 44.41 -13.21
CA TYR A 780 10.80 43.15 -12.56
C TYR A 780 12.28 42.77 -12.79
N VAL A 781 13.03 42.53 -11.71
CA VAL A 781 14.36 41.87 -11.75
C VAL A 781 14.48 40.94 -10.56
N TYR A 782 14.69 39.65 -10.85
CA TYR A 782 14.98 38.65 -9.83
C TYR A 782 16.22 39.06 -9.01
N SER A 783 16.05 39.20 -7.70
CA SER A 783 17.07 39.76 -6.80
C SER A 783 17.23 38.92 -5.54
N ASP A 784 18.45 38.51 -5.23
CA ASP A 784 18.77 37.83 -3.97
C ASP A 784 18.71 38.77 -2.76
N LEU A 785 18.90 40.08 -2.97
CA LEU A 785 18.84 41.10 -1.90
C LEU A 785 17.46 41.15 -1.25
N THR A 786 16.40 40.85 -2.02
CA THR A 786 15.05 40.66 -1.50
C THR A 786 15.07 39.75 -0.27
N MET A 787 15.82 38.66 -0.31
CA MET A 787 15.75 37.61 0.70
C MET A 787 16.65 37.89 1.90
N TYR A 788 17.75 38.63 1.72
CA TYR A 788 18.52 39.19 2.85
C TYR A 788 17.68 40.19 3.65
N LEU A 789 16.95 41.07 2.96
CA LEU A 789 16.06 42.03 3.61
C LEU A 789 14.90 41.34 4.34
N LEU A 790 14.27 40.34 3.72
CA LEU A 790 13.19 39.58 4.35
C LEU A 790 13.68 38.68 5.50
N GLN A 791 14.90 38.15 5.44
CA GLN A 791 15.51 37.48 6.59
C GLN A 791 15.67 38.46 7.77
N ALA A 792 16.24 39.64 7.53
CA ALA A 792 16.39 40.65 8.59
C ALA A 792 15.02 41.05 9.17
N LEU A 793 13.99 41.22 8.32
CA LEU A 793 12.61 41.43 8.76
C LEU A 793 12.15 40.33 9.71
N VAL A 794 12.27 39.06 9.31
CA VAL A 794 11.84 37.92 10.13
C VAL A 794 12.60 37.89 11.45
N GLU A 795 13.93 38.01 11.41
CA GLU A 795 14.77 37.94 12.61
C GLU A 795 14.50 39.07 13.61
N LYS A 796 14.17 40.27 13.12
CA LYS A 796 13.79 41.41 13.98
C LYS A 796 12.39 41.27 14.56
N VAL A 797 11.42 40.84 13.76
CA VAL A 797 10.02 40.70 14.21
C VAL A 797 9.86 39.50 15.15
N ALA A 798 10.50 38.37 14.82
CA ALA A 798 10.46 37.15 15.64
C ALA A 798 11.47 37.17 16.80
N ASN A 799 12.45 38.09 16.78
CA ASN A 799 13.58 38.12 17.72
C ASN A 799 14.30 36.76 17.83
N GLN A 800 14.48 36.10 16.68
CA GLN A 800 15.04 34.75 16.58
C GLN A 800 15.77 34.58 15.23
N PRO A 801 16.91 33.87 15.17
CA PRO A 801 17.55 33.51 13.91
C PRO A 801 16.60 32.75 12.96
N LEU A 802 16.74 32.97 11.65
CA LEU A 802 15.82 32.38 10.67
C LEU A 802 15.79 30.84 10.72
N ASP A 803 16.94 30.18 10.85
CA ASP A 803 17.05 28.72 10.89
C ASP A 803 16.36 28.11 12.12
N GLU A 804 16.57 28.72 13.29
CA GLU A 804 15.89 28.31 14.52
C GLU A 804 14.37 28.54 14.41
N PHE A 805 13.96 29.69 13.87
CA PHE A 805 12.55 30.02 13.69
C PHE A 805 11.83 29.01 12.82
N VAL A 806 12.35 28.70 11.63
CA VAL A 806 11.69 27.76 10.71
C VAL A 806 11.77 26.32 11.20
N SER A 807 12.83 25.93 11.90
CA SER A 807 12.89 24.60 12.53
C SER A 807 11.75 24.45 13.54
N GLN A 808 11.70 25.32 14.53
CA GLN A 808 10.79 25.20 15.67
C GLN A 808 9.32 25.42 15.29
N ASN A 809 9.04 26.38 14.41
CA ASN A 809 7.67 26.81 14.12
C ASN A 809 7.08 26.18 12.86
N ILE A 810 7.89 25.51 12.03
CA ILE A 810 7.45 24.98 10.73
C ILE A 810 7.89 23.52 10.55
N TYR A 811 9.18 23.22 10.59
CA TYR A 811 9.68 21.89 10.19
C TYR A 811 9.45 20.81 11.26
N ASP A 812 9.80 21.10 12.51
CA ASP A 812 9.69 20.16 13.62
C ASP A 812 8.22 19.76 13.86
N PRO A 813 7.23 20.69 13.90
CA PRO A 813 5.81 20.34 14.05
C PRO A 813 5.29 19.43 12.93
N LEU A 814 5.86 19.55 11.72
CA LEU A 814 5.50 18.73 10.56
C LEU A 814 6.25 17.38 10.51
N GLY A 815 7.17 17.11 11.44
CA GLY A 815 7.98 15.89 11.49
C GLY A 815 9.18 15.87 10.53
N LEU A 816 9.57 17.03 9.97
CA LEU A 816 10.57 17.15 8.89
C LEU A 816 12.02 17.19 9.41
N HIS A 817 12.47 16.07 9.96
CA HIS A 817 13.76 15.95 10.63
C HIS A 817 15.00 16.00 9.72
N THR A 818 14.84 15.92 8.38
CA THR A 818 15.95 16.07 7.41
C THR A 818 16.02 17.46 6.78
N MET A 819 14.98 18.29 6.97
CA MET A 819 14.91 19.62 6.38
C MET A 819 15.56 20.65 7.31
N THR A 820 16.76 21.12 6.96
CA THR A 820 17.55 21.92 7.91
C THR A 820 18.60 22.79 7.23
N PHE A 821 19.04 23.83 7.94
CA PHE A 821 20.26 24.57 7.61
C PHE A 821 21.46 23.90 8.27
N ASN A 822 22.66 24.05 7.69
CA ASN A 822 23.89 23.50 8.27
C ASN A 822 23.77 21.99 8.63
N PRO A 823 23.43 21.13 7.66
CA PRO A 823 23.00 19.75 7.90
C PRO A 823 24.02 18.89 8.64
N LEU A 824 25.32 19.18 8.53
CA LEU A 824 26.38 18.44 9.24
C LEU A 824 26.31 18.55 10.77
N LYS A 825 25.53 19.49 11.32
CA LYS A 825 25.27 19.56 12.77
C LYS A 825 24.43 18.37 13.25
N ASN A 826 23.51 17.89 12.42
CA ASN A 826 22.44 16.98 12.83
C ASN A 826 22.34 15.70 11.98
N LEU A 827 22.95 15.69 10.79
CA LEU A 827 22.84 14.62 9.80
C LEU A 827 24.22 14.01 9.47
N PRO A 828 24.30 12.69 9.23
CA PRO A 828 25.52 12.07 8.72
C PRO A 828 25.89 12.65 7.35
N LYS A 829 27.17 12.98 7.16
CA LYS A 829 27.70 13.48 5.86
C LYS A 829 27.33 12.58 4.68
N ASP A 830 27.30 11.27 4.92
CA ASP A 830 26.95 10.23 3.94
C ASP A 830 25.53 10.32 3.40
N TRP A 831 24.62 11.00 4.11
CA TRP A 831 23.25 11.22 3.65
C TRP A 831 23.17 12.40 2.68
N ILE A 832 24.21 13.23 2.61
CA ILE A 832 24.20 14.50 1.89
C ILE A 832 24.97 14.33 0.58
N ALA A 833 24.32 14.64 -0.54
CA ALA A 833 24.97 14.61 -1.85
C ALA A 833 26.06 15.70 -1.96
N PRO A 834 27.23 15.42 -2.54
CA PRO A 834 28.23 16.44 -2.87
C PRO A 834 27.66 17.47 -3.84
N THR A 835 27.86 18.76 -3.56
CA THR A 835 27.21 19.85 -4.30
C THR A 835 28.08 20.31 -5.47
N GLU A 836 29.28 20.81 -5.24
CA GLU A 836 30.16 21.34 -6.29
C GLU A 836 31.64 21.23 -5.91
N GLU A 837 32.54 21.16 -6.89
CA GLU A 837 33.96 21.45 -6.70
C GLU A 837 34.15 22.96 -6.89
N ASP A 838 34.16 23.73 -5.80
CA ASP A 838 34.26 25.19 -5.88
C ASP A 838 35.69 25.59 -6.22
N ILE A 839 35.95 25.88 -7.49
CA ILE A 839 37.26 26.32 -7.96
C ILE A 839 37.45 27.85 -7.91
N THR A 840 36.46 28.63 -7.49
CA THR A 840 36.52 30.11 -7.54
C THR A 840 36.85 30.69 -6.18
N PHE A 841 36.09 30.30 -5.16
CA PHE A 841 36.15 30.90 -3.83
C PHE A 841 36.82 29.96 -2.82
N ARG A 842 36.22 28.79 -2.55
CA ARG A 842 36.72 27.88 -1.51
C ARG A 842 37.87 26.98 -2.00
N LYS A 843 38.00 26.67 -3.28
CA LYS A 843 39.04 25.77 -3.84
C LYS A 843 38.96 24.32 -3.33
N ARG A 844 37.74 23.79 -3.17
CA ARG A 844 37.51 22.42 -2.67
C ARG A 844 36.10 21.90 -2.95
N LEU A 845 35.92 20.59 -2.79
CA LEU A 845 34.63 19.92 -2.85
C LEU A 845 33.74 20.34 -1.67
N ILE A 846 32.57 20.87 -2.02
CA ILE A 846 31.53 21.28 -1.09
C ILE A 846 30.54 20.13 -0.89
N GLN A 847 30.37 19.70 0.36
CA GLN A 847 29.38 18.70 0.77
C GLN A 847 28.93 19.00 2.19
N GLY A 848 27.63 19.18 2.40
CA GLY A 848 27.06 19.51 3.72
C GLY A 848 27.24 20.97 4.17
N HIS A 849 27.87 21.80 3.34
CA HIS A 849 27.87 23.25 3.44
C HIS A 849 27.13 23.83 2.23
N VAL A 850 26.51 25.00 2.41
CA VAL A 850 25.78 25.67 1.33
C VAL A 850 26.70 25.99 0.15
N HIS A 851 26.25 25.73 -1.07
CA HIS A 851 26.99 26.06 -2.29
C HIS A 851 27.14 27.58 -2.47
N ASP A 852 26.08 28.36 -2.20
CA ASP A 852 26.10 29.80 -2.46
C ASP A 852 27.19 30.51 -1.63
N PRO A 853 28.14 31.22 -2.27
CA PRO A 853 29.24 31.88 -1.55
C PRO A 853 28.76 32.93 -0.54
N GLY A 854 27.71 33.69 -0.88
CA GLY A 854 27.16 34.72 -0.01
C GLY A 854 26.51 34.12 1.24
N ALA A 855 25.78 33.03 1.09
CA ALA A 855 25.20 32.29 2.20
C ALA A 855 26.27 31.61 3.06
N ALA A 856 27.33 31.08 2.44
CA ALA A 856 28.45 30.49 3.17
C ALA A 856 29.16 31.54 4.04
N MET A 857 29.38 32.75 3.51
CA MET A 857 29.90 33.89 4.28
C MET A 857 28.96 34.36 5.40
N TYR A 858 27.65 34.12 5.25
CA TYR A 858 26.63 34.43 6.26
C TYR A 858 26.48 33.32 7.33
N GLY A 859 27.37 32.32 7.33
CA GLY A 859 27.34 31.19 8.27
C GLY A 859 26.41 30.05 7.88
N GLY A 860 26.08 29.94 6.60
CA GLY A 860 25.24 28.88 6.05
C GLY A 860 23.74 29.12 6.18
N VAL A 861 23.31 30.22 6.82
CA VAL A 861 21.90 30.56 7.06
C VAL A 861 21.58 31.90 6.39
N ALA A 862 21.24 31.86 5.11
CA ALA A 862 20.81 33.06 4.38
C ALA A 862 19.42 32.87 3.77
N GLY A 863 18.63 33.94 3.71
CA GLY A 863 17.25 33.84 3.24
C GLY A 863 17.13 33.38 1.78
N HIS A 864 18.20 33.54 0.99
CA HIS A 864 18.22 33.12 -0.41
C HIS A 864 18.75 31.71 -0.65
N ALA A 865 19.52 31.12 0.28
CA ALA A 865 20.19 29.82 0.15
C ALA A 865 20.68 29.26 1.51
N GLY A 866 20.84 27.94 1.61
CA GLY A 866 21.39 27.27 2.80
C GLY A 866 20.56 26.12 3.36
N LEU A 867 19.34 25.97 2.86
CA LEU A 867 18.43 24.90 3.24
C LEU A 867 18.75 23.60 2.52
N PHE A 868 18.77 22.50 3.27
CA PHE A 868 18.91 21.14 2.78
C PHE A 868 17.63 20.35 3.06
N GLY A 869 17.34 19.32 2.27
CA GLY A 869 16.21 18.42 2.51
C GLY A 869 16.13 17.26 1.51
N LYS A 870 15.27 16.28 1.80
CA LYS A 870 14.96 15.17 0.89
C LYS A 870 13.61 15.40 0.18
N ALA A 871 13.31 14.62 -0.84
CA ALA A 871 12.14 14.85 -1.70
C ALA A 871 10.81 14.82 -0.92
N ASN A 872 10.70 13.92 0.05
CA ASN A 872 9.53 13.81 0.92
C ASN A 872 9.26 15.08 1.74
N ASP A 873 10.31 15.73 2.28
CA ASP A 873 10.16 16.95 3.08
C ASP A 873 9.53 18.08 2.26
N LEU A 874 10.02 18.22 1.02
CA LEU A 874 9.49 19.20 0.08
C LEU A 874 8.04 18.87 -0.28
N ALA A 875 7.70 17.59 -0.44
CA ALA A 875 6.33 17.17 -0.70
C ALA A 875 5.37 17.53 0.44
N VAL A 876 5.78 17.33 1.70
CA VAL A 876 4.99 17.72 2.89
C VAL A 876 4.78 19.24 2.91
N MET A 877 5.83 20.02 2.70
CA MET A 877 5.73 21.48 2.65
C MET A 877 4.78 21.95 1.54
N MET A 878 4.81 21.33 0.37
CA MET A 878 3.87 21.67 -0.69
C MET A 878 2.45 21.18 -0.41
N GLN A 879 2.28 20.05 0.27
CA GLN A 879 0.96 19.57 0.66
C GLN A 879 0.33 20.48 1.71
N LEU A 880 1.10 21.00 2.67
CA LEU A 880 0.68 22.07 3.58
C LEU A 880 0.11 23.26 2.80
N MET A 881 0.82 23.70 1.76
CA MET A 881 0.40 24.81 0.91
C MET A 881 -0.88 24.49 0.13
N LEU A 882 -1.01 23.29 -0.43
CA LEU A 882 -2.23 22.84 -1.15
C LEU A 882 -3.43 22.69 -0.22
N ASN A 883 -3.19 22.36 1.05
CA ASN A 883 -4.20 22.21 2.09
C ASN A 883 -4.53 23.54 2.80
N GLY A 884 -4.19 24.69 2.21
CA GLY A 884 -4.55 25.99 2.76
C GLY A 884 -3.83 26.36 4.06
N GLY A 885 -2.61 25.82 4.27
CA GLY A 885 -1.79 26.08 5.46
C GLY A 885 -1.93 25.04 6.57
N LYS A 886 -2.57 23.89 6.29
CA LYS A 886 -2.84 22.80 7.24
C LYS A 886 -2.20 21.48 6.81
N TYR A 887 -1.62 20.72 7.74
CA TYR A 887 -1.10 19.38 7.46
C TYR A 887 -1.16 18.53 8.72
N GLY A 888 -1.90 17.43 8.67
CA GLY A 888 -2.23 16.73 9.91
C GLY A 888 -3.14 17.60 10.78
N GLU A 889 -2.78 17.64 12.05
CA GLU A 889 -3.30 18.52 13.10
C GLU A 889 -2.69 19.92 13.09
N VAL A 890 -1.62 20.16 12.32
CA VAL A 890 -0.85 21.39 12.35
C VAL A 890 -1.48 22.42 11.41
N GLU A 891 -1.76 23.62 11.93
CA GLU A 891 -2.21 24.79 11.16
C GLU A 891 -1.17 25.91 11.30
N LEU A 892 -0.39 26.14 10.24
CA LEU A 892 0.70 27.11 10.24
C LEU A 892 0.28 28.47 9.70
N MET A 893 -0.63 28.51 8.73
CA MET A 893 -1.05 29.73 8.02
C MET A 893 -2.54 29.64 7.69
N ASP A 894 -3.19 30.79 7.55
CA ASP A 894 -4.57 30.83 7.06
C ASP A 894 -4.63 30.73 5.52
N GLU A 895 -5.74 30.20 5.01
CA GLU A 895 -5.96 29.97 3.59
C GLU A 895 -5.92 31.25 2.74
N ASN A 896 -6.35 32.41 3.29
CA ASN A 896 -6.32 33.67 2.55
C ASN A 896 -4.88 34.11 2.31
N THR A 897 -4.01 33.98 3.32
CA THR A 897 -2.58 34.23 3.17
C THR A 897 -1.96 33.34 2.09
N ILE A 898 -2.28 32.03 2.07
CA ILE A 898 -1.82 31.12 1.01
C ILE A 898 -2.25 31.63 -0.37
N ARG A 899 -3.54 31.93 -0.55
CA ARG A 899 -4.11 32.39 -1.82
C ARG A 899 -3.47 33.71 -2.28
N ASP A 900 -3.26 34.63 -1.35
CA ASP A 900 -2.69 35.95 -1.68
C ASP A 900 -1.21 35.90 -2.03
N PHE A 901 -0.43 35.01 -1.42
CA PHE A 901 0.99 34.84 -1.77
C PHE A 901 1.18 34.08 -3.09
N THR A 902 0.31 33.12 -3.41
CA THR A 902 0.46 32.23 -4.57
C THR A 902 -0.19 32.75 -5.85
N LYS A 903 -1.06 33.78 -5.77
CA LYS A 903 -1.61 34.47 -6.94
C LYS A 903 -0.56 35.34 -7.64
N ARG A 904 -0.75 35.60 -8.93
CA ARG A 904 0.08 36.52 -9.72
C ARG A 904 -0.12 37.97 -9.23
N GLN A 905 0.98 38.69 -9.01
CA GLN A 905 0.92 40.01 -8.36
C GLN A 905 0.86 41.20 -9.31
N SER A 906 1.36 41.06 -10.54
CA SER A 906 1.38 42.15 -11.51
C SER A 906 1.34 41.63 -12.95
N ASN A 907 1.11 42.55 -13.89
CA ASN A 907 1.22 42.27 -15.31
C ASN A 907 2.68 42.30 -15.82
N GLN A 908 3.64 42.72 -15.00
CA GLN A 908 5.06 42.84 -15.38
C GLN A 908 5.81 41.51 -15.29
N SER A 909 5.36 40.62 -14.41
CA SER A 909 5.99 39.33 -14.18
C SER A 909 4.97 38.24 -13.92
N ARG A 910 5.41 36.99 -13.97
CA ARG A 910 4.61 35.82 -13.58
C ARG A 910 4.59 35.58 -12.06
N ARG A 911 5.28 36.39 -11.26
CA ARG A 911 5.57 36.08 -9.85
C ARG A 911 4.33 36.14 -8.95
N GLY A 912 4.30 35.23 -7.97
CA GLY A 912 3.61 35.43 -6.70
C GLY A 912 4.49 36.19 -5.72
N TRP A 913 3.99 36.45 -4.51
CA TRP A 913 4.86 36.97 -3.45
C TRP A 913 5.78 35.85 -2.96
N GLY A 914 7.08 35.97 -3.26
CA GLY A 914 8.08 34.93 -2.98
C GLY A 914 8.05 33.74 -3.95
N TRP A 915 6.92 33.42 -4.57
CA TRP A 915 6.73 32.25 -5.43
C TRP A 915 6.98 32.50 -6.92
N ASP A 916 7.52 31.50 -7.63
CA ASP A 916 7.49 31.44 -9.09
C ASP A 916 6.17 30.82 -9.57
N LYS A 917 5.78 31.14 -10.81
CA LYS A 917 4.59 30.57 -11.47
C LYS A 917 4.89 30.29 -12.95
N PRO A 918 4.07 29.51 -13.65
CA PRO A 918 4.22 29.32 -15.09
C PRO A 918 4.12 30.64 -15.86
N GLU A 919 4.86 30.74 -16.96
CA GLU A 919 4.84 31.91 -17.84
C GLU A 919 3.45 32.09 -18.47
N PRO A 920 2.75 33.22 -18.28
CA PRO A 920 1.42 33.45 -18.85
C PRO A 920 1.42 33.45 -20.38
N GLU A 921 2.50 33.92 -21.01
CA GLU A 921 2.57 34.02 -22.46
C GLU A 921 3.03 32.70 -23.12
N ARG A 922 2.21 32.20 -24.06
CA ARG A 922 2.50 30.97 -24.78
C ARG A 922 3.79 31.12 -25.60
N GLY A 923 4.70 30.15 -25.48
CA GLY A 923 5.95 30.11 -26.27
C GLY A 923 7.09 30.96 -25.72
N LYS A 924 6.89 31.78 -24.68
CA LYS A 924 7.97 32.55 -24.03
C LYS A 924 8.87 31.73 -23.09
N GLY A 925 8.68 30.41 -23.04
CA GLY A 925 9.40 29.51 -22.13
C GLY A 925 9.03 29.74 -20.67
N GLY A 926 9.65 29.03 -19.73
CA GLY A 926 9.36 29.17 -18.31
C GLY A 926 10.05 28.10 -17.48
N SER A 927 10.01 28.24 -16.16
CA SER A 927 10.58 27.29 -15.21
C SER A 927 9.67 26.08 -14.94
N ALA A 928 8.38 26.16 -15.33
CA ALA A 928 7.40 25.09 -15.27
C ALA A 928 7.16 24.45 -16.65
N GLY A 929 6.60 23.23 -16.66
CA GLY A 929 6.21 22.53 -17.88
C GLY A 929 5.16 23.31 -18.68
N ALA A 930 5.08 23.05 -19.99
CA ALA A 930 4.13 23.74 -20.86
C ALA A 930 2.67 23.38 -20.56
N LEU A 931 2.43 22.22 -19.94
CA LEU A 931 1.11 21.72 -19.56
C LEU A 931 0.66 22.17 -18.16
N ALA A 932 1.53 22.83 -17.39
CA ALA A 932 1.19 23.31 -16.06
C ALA A 932 0.12 24.44 -16.11
N PRO A 933 -1.00 24.33 -15.36
CA PRO A 933 -1.97 25.40 -15.23
C PRO A 933 -1.36 26.68 -14.68
N LYS A 934 -1.95 27.84 -15.00
CA LYS A 934 -1.41 29.14 -14.54
C LYS A 934 -1.56 29.36 -13.03
N SER A 935 -2.42 28.58 -12.38
CA SER A 935 -2.55 28.56 -10.92
C SER A 935 -1.34 27.93 -10.23
N THR A 936 -0.59 27.05 -10.89
CA THR A 936 0.62 26.39 -10.36
C THR A 936 1.60 27.41 -9.78
N PHE A 937 2.22 27.06 -8.67
CA PHE A 937 3.24 27.86 -8.00
C PHE A 937 4.37 26.96 -7.49
N GLY A 938 5.57 27.52 -7.36
CA GLY A 938 6.74 26.74 -7.00
C GLY A 938 8.03 27.52 -7.12
N HIS A 939 9.15 26.81 -7.25
CA HIS A 939 10.46 27.42 -7.50
C HIS A 939 11.46 26.40 -8.03
N THR A 940 12.42 26.88 -8.83
CA THR A 940 13.60 26.12 -9.25
C THR A 940 14.81 26.47 -8.40
N GLY A 941 15.63 25.48 -8.04
CA GLY A 941 16.90 25.71 -7.38
C GLY A 941 18.09 25.78 -8.32
N PHE A 942 19.12 26.52 -7.91
CA PHE A 942 20.34 26.72 -8.69
C PHE A 942 21.11 25.40 -8.83
N THR A 943 21.17 24.59 -7.79
CA THR A 943 21.83 23.27 -7.76
C THR A 943 21.17 22.25 -8.68
N GLY A 944 20.01 22.54 -9.28
CA GLY A 944 19.32 21.65 -10.21
C GLY A 944 18.02 21.09 -9.66
N THR A 945 17.59 21.54 -8.49
CA THR A 945 16.34 21.12 -7.85
C THR A 945 15.13 21.88 -8.42
N CYS A 946 13.91 21.39 -8.21
CA CYS A 946 12.68 22.18 -8.29
C CYS A 946 11.55 21.57 -7.45
N VAL A 947 10.58 22.42 -7.13
CA VAL A 947 9.33 22.04 -6.48
C VAL A 947 8.17 22.83 -7.06
N TRP A 948 7.06 22.16 -7.32
CA TRP A 948 5.84 22.73 -7.88
C TRP A 948 4.60 22.15 -7.21
N ALA A 949 3.60 23.00 -6.96
CA ALA A 949 2.27 22.63 -6.53
C ALA A 949 1.22 23.24 -7.46
N ASP A 950 0.26 22.41 -7.85
CA ASP A 950 -0.84 22.76 -8.72
C ASP A 950 -2.15 22.57 -7.94
N PRO A 951 -2.84 23.66 -7.56
CA PRO A 951 -4.07 23.59 -6.79
C PRO A 951 -5.29 23.16 -7.62
N GLU A 952 -5.30 23.34 -8.95
CA GLU A 952 -6.39 22.87 -9.80
C GLU A 952 -6.42 21.34 -9.86
N ASN A 953 -5.22 20.75 -9.93
CA ASN A 953 -5.06 19.31 -10.02
C ASN A 953 -4.62 18.69 -8.69
N ASN A 954 -4.56 19.40 -7.56
CA ASN A 954 -4.03 18.90 -6.29
C ASN A 954 -2.77 18.02 -6.46
N LEU A 955 -1.80 18.54 -7.23
CA LEU A 955 -0.63 17.81 -7.73
C LEU A 955 0.65 18.48 -7.21
N ILE A 956 1.61 17.67 -6.79
CA ILE A 956 2.94 18.09 -6.36
C ILE A 956 3.98 17.40 -7.22
N TYR A 957 4.97 18.17 -7.69
CA TYR A 957 6.14 17.66 -8.39
C TYR A 957 7.42 18.16 -7.70
N VAL A 958 8.25 17.22 -7.28
CA VAL A 958 9.59 17.47 -6.73
C VAL A 958 10.64 16.80 -7.61
N PHE A 959 11.72 17.53 -7.88
CA PHE A 959 12.91 17.03 -8.54
C PHE A 959 14.14 17.50 -7.77
N LEU A 960 14.96 16.58 -7.31
CA LEU A 960 16.22 16.87 -6.62
C LEU A 960 17.39 16.34 -7.45
N SER A 961 18.43 17.15 -7.63
CA SER A 961 19.69 16.76 -8.27
C SER A 961 20.78 17.76 -7.89
N ASN A 962 22.03 17.45 -8.24
CA ASN A 962 23.16 18.38 -8.18
C ASN A 962 23.78 18.58 -9.56
N ARG A 963 23.16 19.40 -10.42
CA ARG A 963 23.71 19.77 -11.75
C ARG A 963 25.06 20.48 -11.67
N VAL A 964 25.32 21.14 -10.54
CA VAL A 964 26.56 21.91 -10.30
C VAL A 964 27.72 21.02 -9.86
N HIS A 965 27.50 19.70 -9.70
CA HIS A 965 28.58 18.77 -9.42
C HIS A 965 29.20 18.21 -10.72
N PRO A 966 30.53 18.30 -10.91
CA PRO A 966 31.48 19.07 -10.10
C PRO A 966 31.58 20.56 -10.51
N ASP A 967 31.06 20.95 -11.68
CA ASP A 967 31.21 22.31 -12.24
C ASP A 967 29.90 23.09 -12.21
N ALA A 968 29.89 24.23 -11.51
CA ALA A 968 28.75 25.14 -11.40
C ALA A 968 28.27 25.73 -12.75
N ASN A 969 29.14 25.75 -13.77
CA ASN A 969 28.82 26.24 -15.12
C ASN A 969 28.06 25.22 -15.97
N ASN A 970 27.86 23.99 -15.49
CA ASN A 970 27.11 22.98 -16.19
C ASN A 970 25.62 23.39 -16.33
N ASN A 971 25.20 23.68 -17.56
CA ASN A 971 23.85 24.12 -17.89
C ASN A 971 23.04 23.09 -18.69
N LEU A 972 23.53 21.86 -18.84
CA LEU A 972 22.85 20.83 -19.63
C LEU A 972 21.43 20.54 -19.15
N LEU A 973 21.21 20.48 -17.83
CA LEU A 973 19.87 20.28 -17.26
C LEU A 973 18.86 21.35 -17.73
N LEU A 974 19.32 22.61 -17.86
CA LEU A 974 18.47 23.71 -18.32
C LEU A 974 18.29 23.68 -19.84
N LYS A 975 19.40 23.46 -20.57
CA LYS A 975 19.41 23.42 -22.04
C LYS A 975 18.52 22.32 -22.60
N ASP A 976 18.53 21.15 -21.95
CA ASP A 976 17.76 19.98 -22.36
C ASP A 976 16.32 20.00 -21.79
N GLY A 977 15.97 20.98 -20.95
CA GLY A 977 14.61 21.12 -20.42
C GLY A 977 14.16 19.95 -19.53
N VAL A 978 15.10 19.26 -18.85
CA VAL A 978 14.83 18.00 -18.13
C VAL A 978 13.67 18.13 -17.14
N ARG A 979 13.68 19.19 -16.32
CA ARG A 979 12.63 19.44 -15.32
C ARG A 979 11.26 19.69 -15.96
N THR A 980 11.20 20.48 -17.02
CA THR A 980 9.94 20.82 -17.70
C THR A 980 9.40 19.63 -18.48
N GLN A 981 10.27 18.79 -19.05
CA GLN A 981 9.89 17.55 -19.72
C GLN A 981 9.26 16.55 -18.73
N ILE A 982 9.88 16.34 -17.58
CA ILE A 982 9.31 15.49 -16.51
C ILE A 982 7.97 16.05 -16.04
N HIS A 983 7.89 17.36 -15.83
CA HIS A 983 6.64 18.02 -15.44
C HIS A 983 5.51 17.75 -16.44
N ASP A 984 5.79 17.85 -17.75
CA ASP A 984 4.81 17.57 -18.80
C ASP A 984 4.43 16.07 -18.89
N ILE A 985 5.38 15.16 -18.64
CA ILE A 985 5.08 13.71 -18.56
C ILE A 985 4.06 13.42 -17.45
N ILE A 986 4.19 14.08 -16.29
CA ILE A 986 3.25 13.93 -15.17
C ILE A 986 1.84 14.33 -15.59
N TYR A 987 1.68 15.49 -16.24
CA TYR A 987 0.37 15.91 -16.76
C TYR A 987 -0.17 15.01 -17.86
N GLN A 988 0.69 14.43 -18.69
CA GLN A 988 0.27 13.47 -19.72
C GLN A 988 -0.23 12.17 -19.09
N ALA A 989 0.40 11.70 -18.00
CA ALA A 989 -0.03 10.50 -17.29
C ALA A 989 -1.42 10.63 -16.66
N MET A 990 -1.89 11.85 -16.39
CA MET A 990 -3.24 12.11 -15.87
C MET A 990 -4.34 12.08 -16.95
N LYS A 991 -3.98 12.15 -18.24
CA LYS A 991 -4.97 12.10 -19.31
C LYS A 991 -5.41 10.65 -19.48
N LYS A 992 -6.73 10.39 -19.44
CA LYS A 992 -7.28 9.06 -19.72
C LYS A 992 -6.76 8.56 -21.08
N SER A 993 -6.02 7.46 -21.06
CA SER A 993 -5.51 6.74 -22.23
C SER A 993 -6.63 6.10 -23.03
#